data_AF-A0A842VTN7-F1
#
_entry.id   AF-A0A842VTN7-F1
#
_cell.length_a   1.000
_cell.length_b   1.000
_cell.length_c   1.000
_cell.angle_alpha   90.00
_cell.angle_beta   90.00
_cell.angle_gamma   90.00
#
_symmetry.space_group_name_H-M   'P 1'
#
loop_
_entity.id
_entity.type
_entity.pdbx_description
1 polymer ?
#
loop_
_entity_poly.entity_id
_entity_poly.type
_entity_poly.pdbx_seq_one_letter_code
_entity_poly.pdbx_strand_id
1 'polypeptide(L)'
;MEIKKEDTQKASTVLATSLSHSELDFFLERYLPAQLLPSDSSGIKGTKFHKASLLVEARGSELLADADLRKHLIKGDPGIATILACDPKEDEISLDSIAIKAWHPGKGTAKEFVNTLGLPPIFAGIPSHAKPKTLEEIEPKHKIPPLLPFQEDVVSQVIKILHGSNGHEAMISLPTGAGKTRVAMEAIIKFQKSIKEGIIIWLATTGEICEQACQTYLELLNAYPPSQTYQLHRYWGSHELNYKFERGLLVASVQKMRSQTEFESIPYFMLKRLKAIFFDEGHHAIAPTYAETLQYLEQAGENEKIPIIGLTATPGRGSDPTSEASHRLAKRFGRRLIIPKGKEWENPVEHLQKEGILSRVDPITIRTNIDYQLTGRTADYWDNFKDFSPKFLENMSRDVKRNAIIIDQIKKHAFDKRGIIFACTVEHAEHLAFILKKAGFKNATVTAETRPEIREMNLNEFKEGKLDYLVNFGILTTGIDLPSINVIILARPVSSQVLYEQMVGRGLRGPKFGGTNKCIILDFEDNIQYHGRPLAYSRFRWLWDLTTNEINEEQVESIDESTKIKEMIAAGESDQLEFKSSLRWDYKAEQANKKLEYTVAKTLSAFMNTNGGSLIIGINDDGKILGLENDFKTLGKKQNKDGFKLHLINNINNYIGKEYHTFLSVKIEEIDNKLICIIDVSPSDKPAFINDDQFFIRTCASSQRLGIREALDYVSSHWGD
;
A
#
# COMPACT_ATOMS: atom_id res chain seq x y z
N MET A 1 8.85 -6.37 27.94
CA MET A 1 9.28 -7.30 29.03
C MET A 1 10.46 -8.04 28.45
N GLU A 2 11.68 -7.72 28.89
CA GLU A 2 12.89 -8.30 28.30
C GLU A 2 13.14 -9.70 28.89
N ILE A 3 13.38 -10.69 28.04
CA ILE A 3 13.80 -12.04 28.47
C ILE A 3 15.21 -11.90 29.03
N LYS A 4 15.35 -12.09 30.34
CA LYS A 4 16.67 -12.00 30.97
C LYS A 4 17.50 -13.21 30.57
N LYS A 5 18.82 -13.05 30.64
CA LYS A 5 19.77 -14.15 30.40
C LYS A 5 19.47 -15.37 31.28
N GLU A 6 19.02 -15.15 32.52
CA GLU A 6 18.59 -16.20 33.45
C GLU A 6 17.34 -16.93 32.96
N ASP A 7 16.38 -16.21 32.37
CA ASP A 7 15.16 -16.80 31.82
C ASP A 7 15.49 -17.68 30.61
N THR A 8 16.38 -17.20 29.73
CA THR A 8 16.89 -17.98 28.60
C THR A 8 17.59 -19.25 29.07
N GLN A 9 18.45 -19.16 30.09
CA GLN A 9 19.17 -20.32 30.62
C GLN A 9 18.24 -21.37 31.22
N LYS A 10 17.23 -20.94 32.01
CA LYS A 10 16.21 -21.84 32.56
C LYS A 10 15.41 -22.52 31.47
N ALA A 11 14.89 -21.76 30.51
CA ALA A 11 14.12 -22.31 29.40
C ALA A 11 14.93 -23.30 28.55
N SER A 12 16.18 -22.95 28.24
CA SER A 12 17.10 -23.82 27.49
C SER A 12 17.36 -25.14 28.21
N THR A 13 17.44 -25.11 29.55
CA THR A 13 17.60 -26.32 30.38
C THR A 13 16.39 -27.23 30.23
N VAL A 14 15.18 -26.68 30.41
CA VAL A 14 13.92 -27.43 30.29
C VAL A 14 13.78 -28.05 28.90
N LEU A 15 13.99 -27.29 27.83
CA LEU A 15 13.93 -27.79 26.45
C LEU A 15 14.98 -28.89 26.20
N ALA A 16 16.21 -28.71 26.69
CA ALA A 16 17.28 -29.68 26.49
C ALA A 16 17.04 -31.00 27.25
N THR A 17 16.34 -30.96 28.38
CA THR A 17 15.94 -32.16 29.12
C THR A 17 14.74 -32.86 28.50
N SER A 18 13.75 -32.10 28.00
CA SER A 18 12.49 -32.66 27.51
C SER A 18 12.53 -33.10 26.04
N LEU A 19 13.46 -32.58 25.23
CA LEU A 19 13.53 -32.89 23.79
C LEU A 19 14.78 -33.70 23.41
N SER A 20 14.64 -34.56 22.42
CA SER A 20 15.72 -35.28 21.74
C SER A 20 16.54 -34.36 20.83
N HIS A 21 17.71 -34.82 20.38
CA HIS A 21 18.51 -34.06 19.41
C HIS A 21 17.74 -33.85 18.09
N SER A 22 17.09 -34.89 17.58
CA SER A 22 16.31 -34.82 16.33
C SER A 22 15.12 -33.87 16.44
N GLU A 23 14.43 -33.82 17.58
CA GLU A 23 13.34 -32.87 17.79
C GLU A 23 13.86 -31.43 17.85
N LEU A 24 14.97 -31.20 18.56
CA LEU A 24 15.61 -29.87 18.59
C LEU A 24 16.06 -29.41 17.20
N ASP A 25 16.62 -30.32 16.39
CA ASP A 25 17.02 -30.03 15.01
C ASP A 25 15.81 -29.72 14.13
N PHE A 26 14.74 -30.50 14.24
CA PHE A 26 13.49 -30.25 13.53
C PHE A 26 12.93 -28.85 13.80
N PHE A 27 12.87 -28.42 15.06
CA PHE A 27 12.39 -27.07 15.40
C PHE A 27 13.38 -25.98 14.99
N LEU A 28 14.68 -26.24 15.05
CA LEU A 28 15.68 -25.27 14.62
C LEU A 28 15.59 -25.05 13.09
N GLU A 29 15.48 -26.11 12.31
CA GLU A 29 15.28 -26.03 10.84
C GLU A 29 13.97 -25.32 10.47
N ARG A 30 12.95 -25.43 11.32
CA ARG A 30 11.67 -24.74 11.14
C ARG A 30 11.75 -23.24 11.41
N TYR A 31 12.56 -22.79 12.37
CA TYR A 31 12.59 -21.38 12.80
C TYR A 31 13.83 -20.61 12.36
N LEU A 32 14.88 -21.30 11.96
CA LEU A 32 16.14 -20.70 11.54
C LEU A 32 16.54 -21.26 10.18
N PRO A 33 17.12 -20.42 9.30
CA PRO A 33 17.64 -20.88 8.03
C PRO A 33 18.82 -21.82 8.28
N ALA A 34 19.00 -22.79 7.38
CA ALA A 34 20.01 -23.85 7.49
C ALA A 34 21.43 -23.36 7.83
N GLN A 35 21.76 -22.11 7.46
CA GLN A 35 23.09 -21.53 7.65
C GLN A 35 23.33 -20.98 9.06
N LEU A 36 22.28 -20.76 9.85
CA LEU A 36 22.35 -20.37 11.26
C LEU A 36 22.29 -21.58 12.20
N LEU A 37 22.05 -22.77 11.64
CA LEU A 37 22.09 -24.02 12.38
C LEU A 37 23.54 -24.33 12.80
N PRO A 38 23.74 -24.87 14.00
CA PRO A 38 25.07 -25.25 14.46
C PRO A 38 25.65 -26.35 13.54
N SER A 39 26.84 -26.11 12.98
CA SER A 39 27.59 -27.14 12.26
C SER A 39 28.42 -27.98 13.24
N ASP A 40 28.40 -29.31 13.08
CA ASP A 40 28.97 -30.32 13.99
C ASP A 40 30.50 -30.27 14.17
N SER A 41 31.20 -29.31 13.56
CA SER A 41 32.66 -29.27 13.47
C SER A 41 33.41 -28.84 14.75
N SER A 42 32.71 -28.42 15.81
CA SER A 42 33.32 -28.07 17.10
C SER A 42 32.39 -28.52 18.23
N GLY A 43 32.77 -29.54 19.01
CA GLY A 43 31.90 -30.31 19.93
C GLY A 43 31.08 -29.54 21.01
N ILE A 44 31.13 -28.20 21.04
CA ILE A 44 30.29 -27.34 21.88
C ILE A 44 29.01 -26.89 21.14
N LYS A 45 29.07 -26.73 19.80
CA LYS A 45 27.93 -26.26 18.97
C LYS A 45 26.83 -27.31 18.78
N GLY A 46 27.10 -28.59 19.00
CA GLY A 46 26.13 -29.67 18.81
C GLY A 46 25.30 -30.06 20.04
N THR A 47 25.57 -29.50 21.23
CA THR A 47 24.91 -29.95 22.47
C THR A 47 23.42 -29.62 22.49
N LYS A 48 22.59 -30.45 23.15
CA LYS A 48 21.15 -30.18 23.32
C LYS A 48 20.89 -28.82 23.93
N PHE A 49 21.68 -28.44 24.93
CA PHE A 49 21.56 -27.14 25.59
C PHE A 49 21.80 -25.98 24.63
N HIS A 50 22.83 -26.08 23.78
CA HIS A 50 23.10 -25.04 22.78
C HIS A 50 21.96 -24.93 21.76
N LYS A 51 21.49 -26.07 21.24
CA LYS A 51 20.35 -26.12 20.31
C LYS A 51 19.08 -25.53 20.93
N ALA A 52 18.77 -25.91 22.17
CA ALA A 52 17.66 -25.34 22.94
C ALA A 52 17.80 -23.83 23.17
N SER A 53 19.01 -23.35 23.47
CA SER A 53 19.27 -21.92 23.63
C SER A 53 19.02 -21.13 22.35
N LEU A 54 19.40 -21.69 21.19
CA LEU A 54 19.13 -21.05 19.90
C LEU A 54 17.62 -20.96 19.62
N LEU A 55 16.85 -22.00 19.95
CA LEU A 55 15.38 -21.97 19.83
C LEU A 55 14.75 -20.88 20.69
N VAL A 56 15.17 -20.79 21.97
CA VAL A 56 14.67 -19.77 22.89
C VAL A 56 15.01 -18.37 22.40
N GLU A 57 16.23 -18.16 21.88
CA GLU A 57 16.66 -16.86 21.36
C GLU A 57 15.95 -16.46 20.07
N ALA A 58 15.63 -17.43 19.20
CA ALA A 58 14.95 -17.21 17.93
C ALA A 58 13.48 -16.82 18.14
N ARG A 59 12.77 -17.52 19.03
CA ARG A 59 11.32 -17.33 19.23
C ARG A 59 10.95 -16.45 20.41
N GLY A 60 11.86 -16.26 21.36
CA GLY A 60 11.63 -15.42 22.54
C GLY A 60 10.41 -15.85 23.35
N SER A 61 9.59 -14.88 23.76
CA SER A 61 8.42 -15.09 24.62
C SER A 61 7.29 -15.84 23.89
N GLU A 62 7.36 -15.95 22.57
CA GLU A 62 6.37 -16.63 21.73
C GLU A 62 6.77 -18.07 21.38
N LEU A 63 7.81 -18.60 22.03
CA LEU A 63 8.27 -19.98 21.85
C LEU A 63 7.12 -20.99 21.95
N LEU A 64 6.26 -20.86 22.98
CA LEU A 64 5.17 -21.80 23.24
C LEU A 64 3.88 -21.49 22.47
N ALA A 65 3.87 -20.47 21.61
CA ALA A 65 2.76 -20.28 20.69
C ALA A 65 2.68 -21.42 19.65
N ASP A 66 3.81 -22.09 19.38
CA ASP A 66 3.84 -23.27 18.51
C ASP A 66 3.20 -24.49 19.21
N ALA A 67 2.09 -24.95 18.65
CA ALA A 67 1.35 -26.10 19.18
C ALA A 67 2.13 -27.42 19.05
N ASP A 68 2.94 -27.58 18.01
CA ASP A 68 3.74 -28.79 17.80
C ASP A 68 4.87 -28.86 18.83
N LEU A 69 5.52 -27.73 19.15
CA LEU A 69 6.51 -27.68 20.22
C LEU A 69 5.90 -28.07 21.56
N ARG A 70 4.70 -27.55 21.88
CA ARG A 70 3.97 -27.94 23.10
C ARG A 70 3.67 -29.44 23.13
N LYS A 71 3.26 -30.06 22.01
CA LYS A 71 3.05 -31.52 21.93
C LYS A 71 4.30 -32.32 22.28
N HIS A 72 5.45 -31.93 21.73
CA HIS A 72 6.71 -32.65 21.99
C HIS A 72 7.19 -32.47 23.44
N LEU A 73 7.00 -31.28 24.02
CA LEU A 73 7.29 -31.05 25.44
C LEU A 73 6.45 -31.93 26.36
N ILE A 74 5.16 -32.10 26.07
CA ILE A 74 4.27 -32.99 26.85
C ILE A 74 4.68 -34.47 26.67
N LYS A 75 5.05 -34.89 25.46
CA LYS A 75 5.53 -36.27 25.21
C LYS A 75 6.82 -36.58 25.97
N GLY A 76 7.72 -35.61 26.09
CA GLY A 76 8.98 -35.73 26.81
C GLY A 76 8.83 -35.89 28.32
N ASP A 77 7.71 -35.43 28.90
CA ASP A 77 7.38 -35.62 30.32
C ASP A 77 5.86 -35.85 30.50
N PRO A 78 5.41 -37.12 30.43
CA PRO A 78 3.99 -37.46 30.52
C PRO A 78 3.31 -37.05 31.83
N GLY A 79 4.06 -36.81 32.92
CA GLY A 79 3.50 -36.34 34.19
C GLY A 79 2.89 -34.94 34.09
N ILE A 80 3.37 -34.13 33.15
CA ILE A 80 2.84 -32.80 32.83
C ILE A 80 1.42 -32.90 32.26
N ALA A 81 1.17 -33.92 31.43
CA ALA A 81 -0.17 -34.14 30.87
C ALA A 81 -1.19 -34.38 31.98
N THR A 82 -0.84 -35.19 32.99
CA THR A 82 -1.71 -35.46 34.14
C THR A 82 -2.01 -34.20 34.94
N ILE A 83 -1.02 -33.32 35.15
CA ILE A 83 -1.21 -32.06 35.89
C ILE A 83 -2.10 -31.08 35.10
N LEU A 84 -1.89 -30.96 33.78
CA LEU A 84 -2.68 -30.08 32.90
C LEU A 84 -4.07 -30.62 32.58
N ALA A 85 -4.28 -31.93 32.77
CA ALA A 85 -5.54 -32.63 32.61
C ALA A 85 -6.46 -32.52 33.83
N CYS A 86 -6.01 -31.96 34.96
CA CYS A 86 -6.82 -31.77 36.17
C CYS A 86 -7.88 -30.65 36.06
N ASP A 87 -8.58 -30.54 34.93
CA ASP A 87 -9.89 -29.88 34.88
C ASP A 87 -10.94 -30.95 35.22
N PRO A 88 -11.64 -30.88 36.36
CA PRO A 88 -12.48 -31.96 36.89
C PRO A 88 -13.78 -32.24 36.09
N LYS A 89 -13.84 -31.88 34.81
CA LYS A 89 -15.04 -31.91 33.97
C LYS A 89 -14.94 -32.73 32.68
N GLU A 90 -13.81 -33.36 32.35
CA GLU A 90 -13.68 -34.15 31.10
C GLU A 90 -13.11 -35.55 31.38
N ASP A 91 -13.90 -36.59 31.06
CA ASP A 91 -13.65 -37.99 31.42
C ASP A 91 -12.65 -38.74 30.50
N GLU A 92 -12.19 -38.14 29.39
CA GLU A 92 -11.16 -38.72 28.53
C GLU A 92 -10.29 -37.63 27.89
N ILE A 93 -9.06 -37.46 28.39
CA ILE A 93 -8.16 -36.39 27.91
C ILE A 93 -7.07 -37.02 27.03
N SER A 94 -7.22 -36.85 25.72
CA SER A 94 -6.17 -37.17 24.74
C SER A 94 -5.00 -36.18 24.88
N LEU A 95 -3.75 -36.67 24.76
CA LEU A 95 -2.55 -35.81 24.74
C LEU A 95 -2.62 -34.73 23.65
N ASP A 96 -3.29 -35.02 22.54
CA ASP A 96 -3.53 -34.04 21.48
C ASP A 96 -4.50 -32.95 21.91
N SER A 97 -5.50 -33.23 22.75
CA SER A 97 -6.48 -32.22 23.17
C SER A 97 -5.86 -31.16 24.08
N ILE A 98 -4.94 -31.53 24.99
CA ILE A 98 -4.24 -30.60 25.88
C ILE A 98 -3.32 -29.65 25.09
N ALA A 99 -2.56 -30.18 24.14
CA ALA A 99 -1.62 -29.38 23.35
C ALA A 99 -2.33 -28.46 22.34
N ILE A 100 -3.52 -28.85 21.89
CA ILE A 100 -4.35 -28.09 20.95
C ILE A 100 -5.30 -27.12 21.68
N LYS A 101 -5.44 -27.18 23.02
CA LYS A 101 -6.17 -26.17 23.78
C LYS A 101 -5.75 -24.77 23.34
N ALA A 102 -6.74 -23.91 23.08
CA ALA A 102 -6.56 -22.59 22.53
C ALA A 102 -5.54 -21.80 23.37
N TRP A 103 -4.37 -21.54 22.78
CA TRP A 103 -3.30 -20.82 23.44
C TRP A 103 -3.65 -19.35 23.49
N HIS A 104 -3.92 -18.86 24.71
CA HIS A 104 -4.18 -17.44 24.96
C HIS A 104 -2.98 -16.86 25.72
N PRO A 105 -2.08 -16.15 25.02
CA PRO A 105 -0.88 -15.59 25.63
C PRO A 105 -1.20 -14.78 26.90
N GLY A 106 -0.44 -15.02 27.98
CA GLY A 106 -0.55 -14.34 29.26
C GLY A 106 -1.81 -14.66 30.09
N LYS A 107 -2.70 -15.55 29.62
CA LYS A 107 -3.94 -15.97 30.31
C LYS A 107 -3.78 -17.31 31.04
N GLY A 108 -4.86 -17.79 31.66
CA GLY A 108 -4.89 -18.94 32.59
C GLY A 108 -4.17 -20.18 32.05
N THR A 109 -4.62 -20.74 30.93
CA THR A 109 -4.04 -21.96 30.35
C THR A 109 -2.56 -21.81 29.98
N ALA A 110 -2.15 -20.65 29.45
CA ALA A 110 -0.74 -20.42 29.10
C ALA A 110 0.16 -20.29 30.34
N LYS A 111 -0.33 -19.60 31.38
CA LYS A 111 0.37 -19.47 32.67
C LYS A 111 0.51 -20.81 33.37
N GLU A 112 -0.56 -21.59 33.40
CA GLU A 112 -0.58 -22.92 33.98
C GLU A 112 0.42 -23.85 33.27
N PHE A 113 0.37 -23.89 31.94
CA PHE A 113 1.32 -24.67 31.13
C PHE A 113 2.79 -24.33 31.43
N VAL A 114 3.11 -23.04 31.47
CA VAL A 114 4.47 -22.54 31.74
C VAL A 114 4.92 -22.85 33.16
N ASN A 115 4.04 -22.67 34.15
CA ASN A 115 4.34 -22.98 35.54
C ASN A 115 4.58 -24.48 35.74
N THR A 116 3.77 -25.34 35.12
CA THR A 116 3.92 -26.81 35.20
C THR A 116 5.25 -27.29 34.61
N LEU A 117 5.69 -26.69 33.51
CA LEU A 117 7.01 -26.97 32.90
C LEU A 117 8.20 -26.37 33.67
N GLY A 118 7.96 -25.58 34.71
CA GLY A 118 9.01 -24.83 35.41
C GLY A 118 9.66 -23.74 34.54
N LEU A 119 8.99 -23.32 33.47
CA LEU A 119 9.48 -22.26 32.59
C LEU A 119 9.25 -20.88 33.21
N PRO A 120 10.10 -19.88 32.91
CA PRO A 120 9.88 -18.51 33.35
C PRO A 120 8.53 -17.94 32.87
N PRO A 121 7.81 -17.15 33.69
CA PRO A 121 6.47 -16.64 33.35
C PRO A 121 6.36 -15.86 32.03
N ILE A 122 7.47 -15.26 31.57
CA ILE A 122 7.54 -14.52 30.30
C ILE A 122 7.21 -15.40 29.08
N PHE A 123 7.43 -16.72 29.16
CA PHE A 123 7.08 -17.67 28.09
C PHE A 123 5.59 -18.00 28.02
N ALA A 124 4.78 -17.50 28.97
CA ALA A 124 3.33 -17.54 28.83
C ALA A 124 2.84 -16.56 27.76
N GLY A 125 3.71 -15.63 27.32
CA GLY A 125 3.42 -14.60 26.35
C GLY A 125 2.72 -13.38 26.95
N ILE A 126 2.58 -12.34 26.13
CA ILE A 126 2.02 -11.05 26.53
C ILE A 126 0.50 -11.08 26.34
N PRO A 127 -0.31 -10.79 27.38
CA PRO A 127 -1.76 -10.78 27.28
C PRO A 127 -2.26 -9.61 26.44
N SER A 128 -3.38 -9.86 25.74
CA SER A 128 -4.11 -8.83 25.01
C SER A 128 -4.55 -7.69 25.93
N HIS A 129 -4.23 -6.44 25.59
CA HIS A 129 -4.82 -5.28 26.26
C HIS A 129 -6.32 -5.16 25.96
N ALA A 130 -7.06 -4.52 26.86
CA ALA A 130 -8.44 -4.15 26.56
C ALA A 130 -8.45 -3.19 25.36
N LYS A 131 -9.31 -3.47 24.37
CA LYS A 131 -9.46 -2.58 23.21
C LYS A 131 -9.91 -1.19 23.69
N PRO A 132 -9.43 -0.11 23.07
CA PRO A 132 -9.97 1.23 23.31
C PRO A 132 -11.49 1.24 23.16
N LYS A 133 -12.17 2.12 23.89
CA LYS A 133 -13.61 2.28 23.76
C LYS A 133 -13.93 2.82 22.36
N THR A 134 -15.01 2.31 21.76
CA THR A 134 -15.54 2.80 20.47
C THR A 134 -15.87 4.30 20.51
N LEU A 135 -16.41 4.77 21.64
CA LEU A 135 -16.76 6.16 21.89
C LEU A 135 -16.04 6.63 23.16
N GLU A 136 -15.39 7.77 23.08
CA GLU A 136 -14.62 8.38 24.17
C GLU A 136 -14.97 9.86 24.33
N GLU A 137 -15.27 10.26 25.57
CA GLU A 137 -15.44 11.65 25.99
C GLU A 137 -14.12 12.14 26.59
N ILE A 138 -13.76 13.39 26.29
CA ILE A 138 -12.38 13.88 26.45
C ILE A 138 -12.33 14.93 27.57
N GLU A 139 -11.45 14.73 28.55
CA GLU A 139 -11.15 15.66 29.65
C GLU A 139 -9.73 16.25 29.55
N PRO A 140 -9.49 17.51 29.97
CA PRO A 140 -8.29 18.26 29.59
C PRO A 140 -7.03 18.03 30.46
N LYS A 141 -5.87 17.72 29.84
CA LYS A 141 -4.51 17.78 30.45
C LYS A 141 -3.37 17.99 29.42
N HIS A 142 -2.30 18.72 29.79
CA HIS A 142 -1.00 18.89 29.08
C HIS A 142 -0.83 20.10 28.12
N LYS A 143 0.44 20.43 27.80
CA LYS A 143 0.87 21.49 26.87
C LYS A 143 1.51 20.89 25.62
N ILE A 144 1.23 21.44 24.44
CA ILE A 144 1.79 21.00 23.14
C ILE A 144 2.53 22.17 22.47
N PRO A 145 3.60 21.92 21.67
CA PRO A 145 4.25 22.97 20.91
C PRO A 145 3.31 23.73 19.97
N PRO A 146 3.48 25.05 19.79
CA PRO A 146 2.69 25.83 18.85
C PRO A 146 3.01 25.46 17.39
N LEU A 147 2.10 25.78 16.49
CA LEU A 147 2.32 25.63 15.05
C LEU A 147 3.41 26.58 14.55
N LEU A 148 4.16 26.12 13.54
CA LEU A 148 5.10 26.97 12.81
C LEU A 148 4.35 27.88 11.82
N PRO A 149 4.91 29.03 11.41
CA PRO A 149 4.21 29.99 10.55
C PRO A 149 3.64 29.39 9.25
N PHE A 150 4.39 28.50 8.59
CA PHE A 150 3.91 27.83 7.38
C PHE A 150 2.76 26.85 7.65
N GLN A 151 2.74 26.23 8.84
CA GLN A 151 1.65 25.36 9.27
C GLN A 151 0.40 26.19 9.55
N GLU A 152 0.54 27.37 10.17
CA GLU A 152 -0.57 28.30 10.39
C GLU A 152 -1.19 28.81 9.08
N ASP A 153 -0.36 29.08 8.06
CA ASP A 153 -0.83 29.45 6.72
C ASP A 153 -1.68 28.32 6.12
N VAL A 154 -1.18 27.08 6.13
CA VAL A 154 -1.95 25.91 5.64
C VAL A 154 -3.25 25.73 6.42
N VAL A 155 -3.22 25.81 7.75
CA VAL A 155 -4.45 25.75 8.59
C VAL A 155 -5.45 26.82 8.17
N SER A 156 -4.98 28.06 7.94
CA SER A 156 -5.84 29.17 7.54
C SER A 156 -6.46 28.95 6.15
N GLN A 157 -5.73 28.37 5.22
CA GLN A 157 -6.24 28.00 3.89
C GLN A 157 -7.27 26.86 3.98
N VAL A 158 -7.02 25.83 4.78
CA VAL A 158 -7.95 24.71 5.02
C VAL A 158 -9.26 25.21 5.61
N ILE A 159 -9.21 26.07 6.62
CA ILE A 159 -10.42 26.65 7.26
C ILE A 159 -11.30 27.39 6.24
N LYS A 160 -10.72 28.11 5.27
CA LYS A 160 -11.49 28.78 4.20
C LYS A 160 -12.26 27.80 3.32
N ILE A 161 -11.68 26.62 3.05
CA ILE A 161 -12.34 25.55 2.30
C ILE A 161 -13.48 24.94 3.12
N LEU A 162 -13.24 24.70 4.42
CA LEU A 162 -14.26 24.17 5.33
C LEU A 162 -15.48 25.08 5.47
N HIS A 163 -15.29 26.40 5.40
CA HIS A 163 -16.38 27.38 5.36
C HIS A 163 -16.98 27.62 3.96
N GLY A 164 -16.53 26.89 2.93
CA GLY A 164 -17.04 27.00 1.56
C GLY A 164 -16.62 28.29 0.84
N SER A 165 -15.67 29.06 1.38
CA SER A 165 -15.26 30.36 0.81
C SER A 165 -14.36 30.24 -0.43
N ASN A 166 -13.88 29.04 -0.78
CA ASN A 166 -12.95 28.82 -1.89
C ASN A 166 -13.11 27.43 -2.54
N GLY A 167 -14.37 27.04 -2.76
CA GLY A 167 -14.75 25.69 -3.19
C GLY A 167 -14.74 24.67 -2.03
N HIS A 168 -15.04 23.40 -2.34
CA HIS A 168 -15.27 22.37 -1.33
C HIS A 168 -14.19 21.28 -1.32
N GLU A 169 -13.49 21.06 -2.43
CA GLU A 169 -12.52 19.94 -2.54
C GLU A 169 -11.07 20.44 -2.60
N ALA A 170 -10.16 19.93 -1.78
CA ALA A 170 -8.76 20.37 -1.85
C ALA A 170 -7.78 19.25 -1.43
N MET A 171 -6.52 19.36 -1.83
CA MET A 171 -5.45 18.45 -1.42
C MET A 171 -4.39 19.23 -0.63
N ILE A 172 -4.15 18.86 0.63
CA ILE A 172 -3.02 19.34 1.41
C ILE A 172 -1.78 18.57 0.98
N SER A 173 -0.75 19.29 0.53
CA SER A 173 0.56 18.71 0.29
C SER A 173 1.60 19.30 1.22
N LEU A 174 2.23 18.44 2.02
CA LEU A 174 3.41 18.78 2.83
C LEU A 174 4.38 17.59 2.84
N PRO A 175 5.70 17.82 2.89
CA PRO A 175 6.67 16.74 2.99
C PRO A 175 6.41 15.82 4.18
N THR A 176 6.82 14.56 4.09
CA THR A 176 6.77 13.64 5.24
C THR A 176 7.67 14.18 6.36
N GLY A 177 7.16 14.17 7.59
CA GLY A 177 7.84 14.80 8.75
C GLY A 177 7.46 16.26 9.01
N ALA A 178 6.79 16.96 8.09
CA ALA A 178 6.38 18.36 8.27
C ALA A 178 5.08 18.56 9.07
N GLY A 179 4.43 17.47 9.52
CA GLY A 179 3.24 17.52 10.38
C GLY A 179 1.89 17.61 9.65
N LYS A 180 1.70 16.90 8.53
CA LYS A 180 0.42 16.85 7.77
C LYS A 180 -0.81 16.60 8.66
N THR A 181 -0.81 15.49 9.38
CA THR A 181 -1.91 15.09 10.27
C THR A 181 -2.16 16.14 11.36
N ARG A 182 -1.09 16.69 11.94
CA ARG A 182 -1.17 17.77 12.93
C ARG A 182 -1.87 19.02 12.38
N VAL A 183 -1.49 19.46 11.18
CA VAL A 183 -2.07 20.63 10.52
C VAL A 183 -3.56 20.42 10.22
N ALA A 184 -3.94 19.26 9.68
CA ALA A 184 -5.35 19.00 9.40
C ALA A 184 -6.19 18.89 10.69
N MET A 185 -5.68 18.25 11.74
CA MET A 185 -6.41 18.15 13.02
C MET A 185 -6.58 19.50 13.72
N GLU A 186 -5.58 20.39 13.62
CA GLU A 186 -5.70 21.78 14.09
C GLU A 186 -6.80 22.54 13.34
N ALA A 187 -6.87 22.38 12.01
CA ALA A 187 -7.92 22.98 11.21
C ALA A 187 -9.32 22.41 11.55
N ILE A 188 -9.41 21.09 11.75
CA ILE A 188 -10.63 20.39 12.19
C ILE A 188 -11.13 20.99 13.51
N ILE A 189 -10.27 21.09 14.54
CA ILE A 189 -10.67 21.58 15.85
C ILE A 189 -11.07 23.06 15.80
N LYS A 190 -10.33 23.89 15.06
CA LYS A 190 -10.69 25.31 14.86
C LYS A 190 -12.05 25.44 14.15
N PHE A 191 -12.31 24.60 13.14
CA PHE A 191 -13.59 24.58 12.45
C PHE A 191 -14.73 24.06 13.34
N GLN A 192 -14.51 22.99 14.11
CA GLN A 192 -15.48 22.48 15.08
C GLN A 192 -15.88 23.50 16.14
N LYS A 193 -14.97 24.40 16.53
CA LYS A 193 -15.26 25.53 17.44
C LYS A 193 -16.14 26.61 16.80
N SER A 194 -16.16 26.69 15.47
CA SER A 194 -16.95 27.67 14.71
C SER A 194 -18.37 27.20 14.38
N ILE A 195 -18.65 25.90 14.48
CA ILE A 195 -19.95 25.31 14.15
C ILE A 195 -20.72 24.92 15.42
N LYS A 196 -22.05 25.03 15.36
CA LYS A 196 -22.92 24.70 16.50
C LYS A 196 -23.08 23.22 16.73
N GLU A 197 -23.05 22.38 15.71
CA GLU A 197 -23.18 20.92 15.75
C GLU A 197 -22.66 20.34 14.43
N GLY A 198 -22.22 19.07 14.44
CA GLY A 198 -21.76 18.41 13.23
C GLY A 198 -20.66 17.38 13.45
N ILE A 199 -20.57 16.49 12.48
CA ILE A 199 -19.63 15.38 12.43
C ILE A 199 -18.60 15.67 11.35
N ILE A 200 -17.33 15.37 11.64
CA ILE A 200 -16.27 15.31 10.64
C ILE A 200 -15.83 13.87 10.53
N ILE A 201 -15.64 13.40 9.30
CA ILE A 201 -15.15 12.04 9.03
C ILE A 201 -13.68 12.11 8.61
N TRP A 202 -12.84 11.31 9.24
CA TRP A 202 -11.45 11.07 8.84
C TRP A 202 -11.33 9.65 8.30
N LEU A 203 -10.95 9.52 7.03
CA LEU A 203 -10.75 8.24 6.36
C LEU A 203 -9.27 7.93 6.21
N ALA A 204 -8.90 6.71 6.56
CA ALA A 204 -7.55 6.19 6.41
C ALA A 204 -7.55 4.73 5.92
N THR A 205 -6.39 4.26 5.47
CA THR A 205 -6.27 2.96 4.80
C THR A 205 -6.12 1.80 5.78
N THR A 206 -5.44 2.02 6.91
CA THR A 206 -5.17 1.00 7.94
C THR A 206 -5.62 1.46 9.32
N GLY A 207 -5.83 0.49 10.23
CA GLY A 207 -6.25 0.78 11.61
C GLY A 207 -5.20 1.55 12.42
N GLU A 208 -3.93 1.39 12.08
CA GLU A 208 -2.81 2.10 12.69
C GLU A 208 -2.84 3.60 12.35
N ILE A 209 -3.08 3.95 11.08
CA ILE A 209 -3.24 5.35 10.67
C ILE A 209 -4.49 5.95 11.31
N CYS A 210 -5.58 5.17 11.41
CA CYS A 210 -6.77 5.59 12.15
C CYS A 210 -6.44 5.92 13.61
N GLU A 211 -5.74 5.04 14.33
CA GLU A 211 -5.41 5.30 15.73
C GLU A 211 -4.42 6.48 15.88
N GLN A 212 -3.50 6.68 14.94
CA GLN A 212 -2.63 7.86 14.93
C GLN A 212 -3.44 9.16 14.81
N ALA A 213 -4.46 9.18 13.95
CA ALA A 213 -5.37 10.31 13.81
C ALA A 213 -6.16 10.55 15.11
N CYS A 214 -6.71 9.48 15.71
CA CYS A 214 -7.37 9.52 17.02
C CYS A 214 -6.47 10.14 18.10
N GLN A 215 -5.23 9.64 18.23
CA GLN A 215 -4.28 10.11 19.23
C GLN A 215 -3.92 11.59 19.03
N THR A 216 -3.67 12.01 17.78
CA THR A 216 -3.37 13.41 17.45
C THR A 216 -4.53 14.34 17.85
N TYR A 217 -5.77 13.90 17.59
CA TYR A 217 -6.97 14.64 17.95
C TYR A 217 -7.16 14.74 19.48
N LEU A 218 -6.95 13.63 20.20
CA LEU A 218 -7.00 13.59 21.66
C LEU A 218 -5.98 14.55 22.29
N GLU A 219 -4.73 14.46 21.85
CA GLU A 219 -3.65 15.34 22.33
C GLU A 219 -4.01 16.82 22.13
N LEU A 220 -4.51 17.18 20.95
CA LEU A 220 -4.91 18.55 20.65
C LEU A 220 -6.05 19.08 21.52
N LEU A 221 -7.11 18.30 21.70
CA LEU A 221 -8.22 18.68 22.56
C LEU A 221 -7.80 18.81 24.02
N ASN A 222 -6.89 17.95 24.46
CA ASN A 222 -6.32 17.99 25.78
C ASN A 222 -5.46 19.24 26.01
N ALA A 223 -4.74 19.71 24.99
CA ALA A 223 -3.92 20.91 25.04
C ALA A 223 -4.71 22.22 24.87
N TYR A 224 -5.81 22.18 24.14
CA TYR A 224 -6.69 23.33 23.89
C TYR A 224 -8.14 23.02 24.26
N PRO A 225 -8.43 22.89 25.57
CA PRO A 225 -9.71 22.42 26.06
C PRO A 225 -10.87 23.23 25.46
N PRO A 226 -11.81 22.57 24.76
CA PRO A 226 -12.98 23.24 24.23
C PRO A 226 -13.97 23.59 25.35
N SER A 227 -14.82 24.59 25.11
CA SER A 227 -15.94 24.92 26.00
C SER A 227 -17.10 23.92 25.95
N GLN A 228 -17.02 22.94 25.05
CA GLN A 228 -18.05 21.94 24.77
C GLN A 228 -17.39 20.56 24.65
N THR A 229 -18.11 19.51 25.03
CA THR A 229 -17.63 18.14 24.87
C THR A 229 -17.65 17.74 23.39
N TYR A 230 -16.52 17.23 22.90
CA TYR A 230 -16.43 16.55 21.62
C TYR A 230 -16.34 15.04 21.83
N GLN A 231 -16.91 14.30 20.89
CA GLN A 231 -16.84 12.86 20.87
C GLN A 231 -15.80 12.40 19.84
N LEU A 232 -15.00 11.40 20.21
CA LEU A 232 -14.15 10.67 19.28
C LEU A 232 -14.74 9.28 19.05
N HIS A 233 -14.97 8.95 17.79
CA HIS A 233 -15.58 7.68 17.39
C HIS A 233 -14.61 6.89 16.51
N ARG A 234 -14.30 5.66 16.95
CA ARG A 234 -13.45 4.72 16.23
C ARG A 234 -14.28 3.74 15.39
N TYR A 235 -14.01 3.66 14.09
CA TYR A 235 -14.76 2.79 13.17
C TYR A 235 -13.86 2.03 12.17
N TRP A 236 -13.08 1.10 12.71
CA TRP A 236 -12.29 0.11 11.96
C TRP A 236 -12.13 -1.17 12.77
N GLY A 237 -11.71 -2.26 12.13
CA GLY A 237 -11.53 -3.56 12.79
C GLY A 237 -12.84 -4.03 13.45
N SER A 238 -12.80 -4.38 14.73
CA SER A 238 -14.00 -4.80 15.48
C SER A 238 -14.82 -3.65 16.09
N HIS A 239 -14.45 -2.38 15.90
CA HIS A 239 -15.20 -1.26 16.49
C HIS A 239 -16.48 -1.00 15.70
N GLU A 240 -17.64 -1.05 16.35
CA GLU A 240 -18.95 -0.86 15.70
C GLU A 240 -19.42 0.60 15.75
N LEU A 241 -20.50 0.92 15.04
CA LEU A 241 -21.11 2.25 15.13
C LEU A 241 -21.88 2.40 16.44
N ASN A 242 -21.56 3.46 17.19
CA ASN A 242 -22.38 3.97 18.27
C ASN A 242 -23.29 5.10 17.75
N TYR A 243 -24.60 4.91 17.86
CA TYR A 243 -25.61 5.85 17.36
C TYR A 243 -25.75 7.13 18.20
N LYS A 244 -25.13 7.20 19.38
CA LYS A 244 -25.09 8.40 20.24
C LYS A 244 -23.97 9.37 19.84
N PHE A 245 -23.66 9.45 18.55
CA PHE A 245 -22.61 10.31 18.02
C PHE A 245 -23.21 11.53 17.34
N GLU A 246 -22.99 12.70 17.94
CA GLU A 246 -23.66 13.95 17.55
C GLU A 246 -22.70 15.03 17.10
N ARG A 247 -21.50 15.06 17.71
CA ARG A 247 -20.52 16.10 17.48
C ARG A 247 -19.11 15.58 17.72
N GLY A 248 -18.23 15.78 16.74
CA GLY A 248 -16.82 15.50 16.91
C GLY A 248 -16.21 14.85 15.67
N LEU A 249 -15.37 13.85 15.89
CA LEU A 249 -14.58 13.21 14.84
C LEU A 249 -14.89 11.71 14.78
N LEU A 250 -15.33 11.24 13.61
CA LEU A 250 -15.41 9.81 13.28
C LEU A 250 -14.17 9.45 12.47
N VAL A 251 -13.33 8.57 13.02
CA VAL A 251 -12.17 8.03 12.31
C VAL A 251 -12.49 6.63 11.84
N ALA A 252 -12.39 6.38 10.53
CA ALA A 252 -12.80 5.12 9.92
C ALA A 252 -11.81 4.60 8.89
N SER A 253 -11.71 3.27 8.75
CA SER A 253 -10.97 2.68 7.65
C SER A 253 -11.82 2.63 6.38
N VAL A 254 -11.22 2.91 5.22
CA VAL A 254 -11.93 2.87 3.92
C VAL A 254 -12.57 1.50 3.68
N GLN A 255 -11.87 0.42 4.04
CA GLN A 255 -12.38 -0.95 3.91
C GLN A 255 -13.64 -1.19 4.74
N LYS A 256 -13.66 -0.76 6.01
CA LYS A 256 -14.82 -0.97 6.88
C LYS A 256 -16.02 -0.15 6.42
N MET A 257 -15.78 1.09 5.99
CA MET A 257 -16.79 1.94 5.40
C MET A 257 -17.45 1.28 4.18
N ARG A 258 -16.65 0.70 3.27
CA ARG A 258 -17.16 -0.01 2.07
C ARG A 258 -17.86 -1.32 2.37
N SER A 259 -17.38 -2.14 3.31
CA SER A 259 -18.01 -3.44 3.63
C SER A 259 -19.48 -3.34 4.07
N GLN A 260 -19.95 -2.12 4.30
CA GLN A 260 -21.30 -1.78 4.74
C GLN A 260 -22.05 -0.97 3.67
N THR A 261 -21.45 -0.60 2.52
CA THR A 261 -22.18 0.05 1.41
C THR A 261 -23.13 -0.91 0.68
N GLU A 262 -22.97 -2.22 0.91
CA GLU A 262 -23.91 -3.25 0.44
C GLU A 262 -25.10 -3.47 1.41
N PHE A 263 -25.01 -3.03 2.68
CA PHE A 263 -26.07 -3.16 3.70
C PHE A 263 -26.04 -1.95 4.64
N GLU A 264 -26.88 -0.94 4.37
CA GLU A 264 -27.20 0.20 5.27
C GLU A 264 -26.04 0.70 6.18
N SER A 265 -24.93 1.15 5.58
CA SER A 265 -23.84 1.83 6.29
C SER A 265 -24.28 3.17 6.85
N ILE A 266 -23.69 3.60 7.98
CA ILE A 266 -23.89 4.89 8.68
C ILE A 266 -25.32 5.44 8.55
N PRO A 267 -26.16 5.26 9.58
CA PRO A 267 -27.53 5.74 9.51
C PRO A 267 -27.65 7.15 8.95
N TYR A 268 -28.59 7.34 8.03
CA TYR A 268 -28.81 8.59 7.32
C TYR A 268 -28.84 9.83 8.22
N PHE A 269 -29.33 9.69 9.45
CA PHE A 269 -29.35 10.76 10.45
C PHE A 269 -27.94 11.25 10.86
N MET A 270 -26.92 10.40 10.87
CA MET A 270 -25.53 10.81 11.11
C MET A 270 -24.97 11.54 9.89
N LEU A 271 -25.31 11.09 8.68
CA LEU A 271 -24.86 11.72 7.45
C LEU A 271 -25.46 13.12 7.27
N LYS A 272 -26.70 13.37 7.71
CA LYS A 272 -27.28 14.73 7.79
C LYS A 272 -26.46 15.71 8.63
N ARG A 273 -25.67 15.21 9.58
CA ARG A 273 -24.81 16.02 10.45
C ARG A 273 -23.39 16.16 9.90
N LEU A 274 -23.05 15.54 8.78
CA LEU A 274 -21.71 15.57 8.19
C LEU A 274 -21.36 16.98 7.71
N LYS A 275 -20.20 17.49 8.14
CA LYS A 275 -19.72 18.84 7.81
C LYS A 275 -18.42 18.88 7.03
N ALA A 276 -17.61 17.83 7.06
CA ALA A 276 -16.41 17.72 6.25
C ALA A 276 -15.89 16.28 6.24
N ILE A 277 -15.12 15.94 5.21
CA ILE A 277 -14.43 14.66 5.09
C ILE A 277 -12.94 14.91 4.84
N PHE A 278 -12.10 14.27 5.63
CA PHE A 278 -10.64 14.27 5.49
C PHE A 278 -10.15 12.88 5.08
N PHE A 279 -9.14 12.84 4.23
CA PHE A 279 -8.56 11.59 3.71
C PHE A 279 -7.05 11.58 3.88
N ASP A 280 -6.54 10.67 4.70
CA ASP A 280 -5.11 10.40 4.73
C ASP A 280 -4.70 9.57 3.50
N GLU A 281 -3.46 9.78 3.02
CA GLU A 281 -2.96 9.22 1.75
C GLU A 281 -3.90 9.47 0.55
N GLY A 282 -4.36 10.72 0.42
CA GLY A 282 -5.33 11.15 -0.59
C GLY A 282 -4.93 10.87 -2.04
N HIS A 283 -3.67 10.52 -2.32
CA HIS A 283 -3.22 10.07 -3.63
C HIS A 283 -3.86 8.74 -4.08
N HIS A 284 -4.49 7.99 -3.16
CA HIS A 284 -5.29 6.79 -3.47
C HIS A 284 -6.77 7.09 -3.82
N ALA A 285 -7.23 8.33 -3.71
CA ALA A 285 -8.66 8.67 -3.79
C ALA A 285 -9.36 8.33 -5.12
N ILE A 286 -8.59 8.03 -6.18
CA ILE A 286 -9.12 7.64 -7.50
C ILE A 286 -9.20 6.11 -7.70
N ALA A 287 -8.74 5.31 -6.74
CA ALA A 287 -8.95 3.86 -6.80
C ALA A 287 -10.45 3.55 -6.64
N PRO A 288 -10.99 2.51 -7.31
CA PRO A 288 -12.44 2.25 -7.35
C PRO A 288 -13.09 2.19 -5.96
N THR A 289 -12.45 1.52 -5.02
CA THR A 289 -12.90 1.39 -3.63
C THR A 289 -13.06 2.73 -2.90
N TYR A 290 -12.19 3.70 -3.20
CA TYR A 290 -12.21 5.03 -2.61
C TYR A 290 -13.28 5.90 -3.27
N ALA A 291 -13.38 5.83 -4.60
CA ALA A 291 -14.36 6.57 -5.37
C ALA A 291 -15.80 6.21 -4.95
N GLU A 292 -16.10 4.91 -4.78
CA GLU A 292 -17.39 4.42 -4.29
C GLU A 292 -17.73 4.94 -2.89
N THR A 293 -16.78 4.84 -1.94
CA THR A 293 -16.98 5.30 -0.55
C THR A 293 -17.25 6.81 -0.51
N LEU A 294 -16.51 7.58 -1.31
CA LEU A 294 -16.66 9.02 -1.42
C LEU A 294 -18.01 9.41 -2.02
N GLN A 295 -18.38 8.77 -3.13
CA GLN A 295 -19.65 9.02 -3.82
C GLN A 295 -20.84 8.78 -2.88
N TYR A 296 -20.78 7.71 -2.09
CA TYR A 296 -21.79 7.41 -1.07
C TYR A 296 -21.90 8.52 -0.01
N LEU A 297 -20.77 8.99 0.54
CA LEU A 297 -20.76 10.07 1.55
C LEU A 297 -21.22 11.42 0.98
N GLU A 298 -20.92 11.71 -0.29
CA GLU A 298 -21.36 12.93 -0.98
C GLU A 298 -22.87 12.94 -1.24
N GLN A 299 -23.45 11.80 -1.62
CA GLN A 299 -24.89 11.68 -1.91
C GLN A 299 -25.77 11.88 -0.67
N ALA A 300 -25.22 11.66 0.52
CA ALA A 300 -25.96 11.77 1.77
C ALA A 300 -26.08 13.21 2.32
N GLY A 301 -25.43 14.19 1.70
CA GLY A 301 -25.35 15.58 2.15
C GLY A 301 -26.54 16.51 1.81
N GLU A 302 -27.71 15.99 1.42
CA GLU A 302 -28.96 16.72 1.11
C GLU A 302 -28.79 18.22 0.71
N ASN A 303 -28.15 18.48 -0.44
CA ASN A 303 -27.99 19.79 -1.12
C ASN A 303 -26.88 20.75 -0.67
N GLU A 304 -26.11 20.48 0.39
CA GLU A 304 -24.87 21.23 0.66
C GLU A 304 -23.64 20.45 0.15
N LYS A 305 -22.76 21.11 -0.61
CA LYS A 305 -21.49 20.49 -1.02
C LYS A 305 -20.60 20.31 0.21
N ILE A 306 -20.42 19.06 0.62
CA ILE A 306 -19.56 18.70 1.76
C ILE A 306 -18.08 18.95 1.37
N PRO A 307 -17.32 19.71 2.18
CA PRO A 307 -15.89 19.86 1.99
C PRO A 307 -15.13 18.54 2.07
N ILE A 308 -14.25 18.27 1.09
CA ILE A 308 -13.42 17.06 0.98
C ILE A 308 -11.96 17.47 0.91
N ILE A 309 -11.17 17.01 1.87
CA ILE A 309 -9.77 17.40 2.01
C ILE A 309 -8.87 16.17 2.04
N GLY A 310 -8.06 16.00 0.99
CA GLY A 310 -7.02 14.97 0.95
C GLY A 310 -5.74 15.45 1.63
N LEU A 311 -4.99 14.54 2.24
CA LEU A 311 -3.63 14.76 2.71
C LEU A 311 -2.67 13.85 1.95
N THR A 312 -1.56 14.39 1.46
CA THR A 312 -0.53 13.55 0.83
C THR A 312 0.86 14.19 0.90
N ALA A 313 1.89 13.35 0.99
CA ALA A 313 3.26 13.81 0.73
C ALA A 313 3.55 13.96 -0.77
N THR A 314 2.83 13.21 -1.59
CA THR A 314 3.03 13.04 -3.03
C THR A 314 1.72 13.40 -3.74
N PRO A 315 1.56 14.63 -4.26
CA PRO A 315 0.28 15.06 -4.81
C PRO A 315 -0.02 14.53 -6.22
N GLY A 316 0.71 13.51 -6.70
CA GLY A 316 0.39 12.75 -7.90
C GLY A 316 0.40 11.24 -7.64
N ARG A 317 -0.01 10.46 -8.64
CA ARG A 317 -0.04 8.99 -8.56
C ARG A 317 1.03 8.40 -9.48
N GLY A 318 1.85 7.50 -8.92
CA GLY A 318 2.96 6.87 -9.64
C GLY A 318 4.21 7.74 -9.70
N SER A 319 5.12 7.44 -10.62
CA SER A 319 6.33 8.23 -10.88
C SER A 319 6.12 9.33 -11.93
N ASP A 320 5.10 9.20 -12.77
CA ASP A 320 4.85 10.12 -13.87
C ASP A 320 3.77 11.16 -13.51
N PRO A 321 4.15 12.44 -13.36
CA PRO A 321 3.20 13.52 -13.11
C PRO A 321 2.24 13.81 -14.29
N THR A 322 2.58 13.40 -15.51
CA THR A 322 1.75 13.57 -16.72
C THR A 322 0.71 12.46 -16.90
N SER A 323 0.77 11.42 -16.05
CA SER A 323 -0.15 10.30 -16.15
C SER A 323 -1.62 10.73 -16.03
N GLU A 324 -2.50 10.11 -16.80
CA GLU A 324 -3.95 10.34 -16.74
C GLU A 324 -4.48 10.17 -15.29
N ALA A 325 -3.92 9.20 -14.57
CA ALA A 325 -4.23 8.96 -13.18
C ALA A 325 -3.90 10.18 -12.28
N SER A 326 -2.77 10.84 -12.50
CA SER A 326 -2.40 12.07 -11.76
C SER A 326 -3.34 13.24 -12.11
N HIS A 327 -3.73 13.39 -13.38
CA HIS A 327 -4.72 14.40 -13.78
C HIS A 327 -6.10 14.15 -13.18
N ARG A 328 -6.59 12.91 -13.19
CA ARG A 328 -7.86 12.53 -12.54
C ARG A 328 -7.83 12.80 -11.05
N LEU A 329 -6.71 12.54 -10.39
CA LEU A 329 -6.51 12.86 -8.97
C LEU A 329 -6.60 14.37 -8.73
N ALA A 330 -5.91 15.19 -9.52
CA ALA A 330 -5.98 16.65 -9.40
C ALA A 330 -7.42 17.15 -9.61
N LYS A 331 -8.12 16.64 -10.62
CA LYS A 331 -9.53 16.97 -10.88
C LYS A 331 -10.44 16.61 -9.70
N ARG A 332 -10.21 15.45 -9.04
CA ARG A 332 -11.01 15.01 -7.89
C ARG A 332 -10.98 15.98 -6.71
N PHE A 333 -9.85 16.65 -6.52
CA PHE A 333 -9.68 17.66 -5.46
C PHE A 333 -9.80 19.09 -6.00
N GLY A 334 -10.63 19.27 -7.04
CA GLY A 334 -10.94 20.56 -7.65
C GLY A 334 -9.73 21.34 -8.14
N ARG A 335 -8.62 20.65 -8.49
CA ARG A 335 -7.31 21.21 -8.83
C ARG A 335 -6.80 22.23 -7.80
N ARG A 336 -7.20 22.08 -6.54
CA ARG A 336 -6.84 22.99 -5.44
C ARG A 336 -5.82 22.31 -4.53
N LEU A 337 -4.55 22.63 -4.76
CA LEU A 337 -3.45 22.20 -3.90
C LEU A 337 -3.20 23.25 -2.82
N ILE A 338 -3.33 22.85 -1.55
CA ILE A 338 -2.98 23.67 -0.40
C ILE A 338 -1.53 23.40 -0.05
N ILE A 339 -0.71 24.42 -0.30
CA ILE A 339 0.70 24.49 0.09
C ILE A 339 0.95 25.81 0.82
N PRO A 340 2.00 25.90 1.64
CA PRO A 340 2.34 27.17 2.25
C PRO A 340 2.82 28.18 1.19
N LYS A 341 2.52 29.46 1.43
CA LYS A 341 2.92 30.57 0.56
C LYS A 341 4.35 31.02 0.85
N GLY A 342 5.07 31.42 -0.20
CA GLY A 342 6.42 31.99 -0.10
C GLY A 342 7.36 31.48 -1.19
N LYS A 343 8.45 32.22 -1.46
CA LYS A 343 9.46 31.83 -2.45
C LYS A 343 10.28 30.61 -1.99
N GLU A 344 10.48 30.49 -0.69
CA GLU A 344 11.15 29.38 -0.03
C GLU A 344 10.48 28.01 -0.30
N TRP A 345 9.22 28.01 -0.72
CA TRP A 345 8.49 26.80 -1.07
C TRP A 345 8.78 26.29 -2.49
N GLU A 346 9.51 27.04 -3.33
CA GLU A 346 10.09 26.54 -4.60
C GLU A 346 10.98 25.31 -4.36
N ASN A 347 11.78 25.33 -3.28
CA ASN A 347 12.55 24.17 -2.82
C ASN A 347 12.34 23.91 -1.31
N PRO A 348 11.20 23.30 -0.94
CA PRO A 348 10.78 23.24 0.44
C PRO A 348 11.52 22.20 1.26
N VAL A 349 11.99 21.12 0.63
CA VAL A 349 12.83 20.13 1.33
C VAL A 349 14.10 20.80 1.82
N GLU A 350 14.77 21.57 0.97
CA GLU A 350 15.99 22.29 1.34
C GLU A 350 15.73 23.38 2.39
N HIS A 351 14.64 24.15 2.23
CA HIS A 351 14.24 25.16 3.21
C HIS A 351 13.98 24.55 4.59
N LEU A 352 13.16 23.50 4.65
CA LEU A 352 12.83 22.81 5.91
C LEU A 352 14.05 22.14 6.55
N GLN A 353 15.01 21.68 5.76
CA GLN A 353 16.30 21.17 6.25
C GLN A 353 17.17 22.28 6.85
N LYS A 354 17.23 23.45 6.22
CA LYS A 354 17.95 24.62 6.76
C LYS A 354 17.36 25.08 8.10
N GLU A 355 16.04 25.05 8.21
CA GLU A 355 15.31 25.42 9.42
C GLU A 355 15.37 24.36 10.54
N GLY A 356 15.99 23.20 10.30
CA GLY A 356 16.04 22.10 11.28
C GLY A 356 14.68 21.43 11.53
N ILE A 357 13.73 21.60 10.62
CA ILE A 357 12.42 20.96 10.62
C ILE A 357 12.50 19.56 10.02
N LEU A 358 13.28 19.41 8.95
CA LEU A 358 13.64 18.12 8.35
C LEU A 358 15.13 17.80 8.57
N SER A 359 15.46 16.52 8.66
CA SER A 359 16.83 16.02 8.69
C SER A 359 17.49 16.18 7.32
N ARG A 360 18.80 16.43 7.32
CA ARG A 360 19.62 16.29 6.12
C ARG A 360 19.81 14.81 5.79
N VAL A 361 19.68 14.47 4.51
CA VAL A 361 19.81 13.10 4.01
C VAL A 361 21.23 12.84 3.54
N ASP A 362 21.81 11.72 3.97
CA ASP A 362 23.11 11.24 3.51
C ASP A 362 22.97 9.81 2.94
N PRO A 363 22.78 9.67 1.62
CA PRO A 363 22.61 8.37 1.00
C PRO A 363 23.96 7.68 0.81
N ILE A 364 24.03 6.42 1.25
CA ILE A 364 25.15 5.51 1.04
C ILE A 364 24.62 4.31 0.26
N THR A 365 24.97 4.24 -1.02
CA THR A 365 24.58 3.13 -1.89
C THR A 365 25.65 2.05 -1.84
N ILE A 366 25.24 0.82 -1.55
CA ILE A 366 26.09 -0.37 -1.49
C ILE A 366 25.71 -1.31 -2.61
N ARG A 367 26.66 -1.63 -3.48
CA ARG A 367 26.54 -2.73 -4.43
C ARG A 367 27.12 -3.99 -3.82
N THR A 368 26.30 -5.04 -3.70
CA THR A 368 26.76 -6.33 -3.17
C THR A 368 27.53 -7.15 -4.19
N ASN A 369 27.52 -6.73 -5.47
CA ASN A 369 28.10 -7.43 -6.62
C ASN A 369 27.51 -8.84 -6.81
N ILE A 370 26.26 -9.04 -6.39
CA ILE A 370 25.49 -10.26 -6.63
C ILE A 370 24.48 -9.94 -7.72
N ASP A 371 24.52 -10.67 -8.83
CA ASP A 371 23.63 -10.43 -9.97
C ASP A 371 22.32 -11.19 -9.80
N TYR A 372 21.23 -10.46 -9.55
CA TYR A 372 19.88 -11.02 -9.53
C TYR A 372 19.23 -10.82 -10.89
N GLN A 373 18.95 -11.91 -11.61
CA GLN A 373 18.28 -11.87 -12.91
C GLN A 373 16.80 -12.17 -12.77
N LEU A 374 15.97 -11.31 -13.35
CA LEU A 374 14.55 -11.59 -13.57
C LEU A 374 14.45 -12.61 -14.71
N THR A 375 14.04 -13.83 -14.40
CA THR A 375 13.90 -14.93 -15.36
C THR A 375 12.54 -15.61 -15.26
N GLY A 376 12.02 -16.05 -16.42
CA GLY A 376 10.72 -16.69 -16.55
C GLY A 376 9.61 -15.92 -15.83
N ARG A 377 8.89 -16.60 -14.93
CA ARG A 377 7.77 -16.03 -14.16
C ARG A 377 8.10 -14.75 -13.39
N THR A 378 9.36 -14.52 -13.01
CA THR A 378 9.75 -13.29 -12.29
C THR A 378 9.90 -12.10 -13.24
N ALA A 379 10.28 -12.34 -14.50
CA ALA A 379 10.28 -11.32 -15.55
C ALA A 379 8.85 -10.99 -15.97
N ASP A 380 8.01 -12.00 -16.20
CA ASP A 380 6.59 -11.80 -16.54
C ASP A 380 5.86 -10.97 -15.47
N TYR A 381 6.15 -11.25 -14.18
CA TYR A 381 5.58 -10.48 -13.07
C TYR A 381 6.05 -9.02 -13.08
N TRP A 382 7.32 -8.77 -13.36
CA TRP A 382 7.85 -7.41 -13.49
C TRP A 382 7.20 -6.67 -14.66
N ASP A 383 7.01 -7.33 -15.81
CA ASP A 383 6.42 -6.70 -16.98
C ASP A 383 4.95 -6.33 -16.77
N ASN A 384 4.20 -7.20 -16.07
CA ASN A 384 2.79 -7.00 -15.78
C ASN A 384 2.53 -6.01 -14.62
N PHE A 385 3.30 -6.11 -13.53
CA PHE A 385 3.01 -5.36 -12.29
C PHE A 385 3.99 -4.22 -12.00
N LYS A 386 5.12 -4.16 -12.73
CA LYS A 386 6.23 -3.23 -12.46
C LYS A 386 6.68 -3.28 -10.99
N ASP A 387 6.63 -4.48 -10.40
CA ASP A 387 7.03 -4.76 -9.03
C ASP A 387 7.76 -6.10 -8.93
N PHE A 388 8.46 -6.34 -7.82
CA PHE A 388 9.17 -7.58 -7.57
C PHE A 388 8.23 -8.68 -7.10
N SER A 389 8.27 -9.83 -7.77
CA SER A 389 7.47 -10.99 -7.36
C SER A 389 7.86 -11.46 -5.95
N PRO A 390 6.91 -12.01 -5.17
CA PRO A 390 7.21 -12.61 -3.86
C PRO A 390 8.33 -13.67 -3.93
N LYS A 391 8.35 -14.47 -5.01
CA LYS A 391 9.38 -15.49 -5.23
C LYS A 391 10.77 -14.88 -5.41
N PHE A 392 10.88 -13.76 -6.13
CA PHE A 392 12.14 -13.05 -6.32
C PHE A 392 12.66 -12.52 -4.97
N LEU A 393 11.79 -11.89 -4.18
CA LEU A 393 12.12 -11.38 -2.85
C LEU A 393 12.52 -12.50 -1.87
N GLU A 394 11.87 -13.67 -1.94
CA GLU A 394 12.20 -14.87 -1.17
C GLU A 394 13.57 -15.45 -1.55
N ASN A 395 13.92 -15.43 -2.83
CA ASN A 395 15.23 -15.89 -3.27
C ASN A 395 16.34 -14.96 -2.77
N MET A 396 16.15 -13.64 -2.88
CA MET A 396 17.08 -12.65 -2.35
C MET A 396 17.24 -12.73 -0.83
N SER A 397 16.15 -12.97 -0.09
CA SER A 397 16.21 -13.01 1.38
C SER A 397 17.02 -14.19 1.92
N ARG A 398 17.14 -15.27 1.14
CA ARG A 398 17.90 -16.47 1.50
C ARG A 398 19.38 -16.41 1.11
N ASP A 399 19.81 -15.34 0.43
CA ASP A 399 21.20 -15.19 -0.01
C ASP A 399 22.13 -14.84 1.18
N VAL A 400 22.95 -15.81 1.54
CA VAL A 400 23.89 -15.72 2.67
C VAL A 400 24.92 -14.63 2.47
N LYS A 401 25.45 -14.53 1.25
CA LYS A 401 26.52 -13.57 0.95
C LYS A 401 25.96 -12.16 1.07
N ARG A 402 24.76 -11.94 0.52
CA ARG A 402 24.05 -10.66 0.63
C ARG A 402 23.78 -10.29 2.08
N ASN A 403 23.22 -11.21 2.87
CA ASN A 403 22.90 -10.95 4.27
C ASN A 403 24.15 -10.66 5.11
N ALA A 404 25.27 -11.35 4.84
CA ALA A 404 26.54 -11.05 5.49
C ALA A 404 27.05 -9.64 5.14
N ILE A 405 26.96 -9.23 3.87
CA ILE A 405 27.33 -7.88 3.43
C ILE A 405 26.43 -6.83 4.11
N ILE A 406 25.12 -7.09 4.22
CA ILE A 406 24.18 -6.20 4.90
C ILE A 406 24.63 -5.92 6.32
N ILE A 407 24.90 -6.99 7.09
CA ILE A 407 25.31 -6.86 8.50
C ILE A 407 26.66 -6.17 8.64
N ASP A 408 27.62 -6.45 7.76
CA ASP A 408 28.92 -5.79 7.75
C ASP A 408 28.79 -4.27 7.50
N GLN A 409 27.99 -3.88 6.51
CA GLN A 409 27.75 -2.46 6.23
C GLN A 409 26.96 -1.76 7.35
N ILE A 410 26.02 -2.46 8.00
CA ILE A 410 25.35 -1.94 9.20
C ILE A 410 26.36 -1.69 10.32
N LYS A 411 27.27 -2.64 10.59
CA LYS A 411 28.35 -2.44 11.57
C LYS A 411 29.26 -1.27 11.20
N LYS A 412 29.60 -1.13 9.92
CA LYS A 412 30.51 -0.08 9.46
C LYS A 412 29.90 1.33 9.51
N HIS A 413 28.64 1.46 9.09
CA HIS A 413 28.01 2.76 8.86
C HIS A 413 26.99 3.14 9.92
N ALA A 414 26.52 2.18 10.73
CA ALA A 414 25.37 2.38 11.60
C ALA A 414 25.54 1.80 13.03
N PHE A 415 26.73 1.37 13.47
CA PHE A 415 26.89 0.69 14.77
C PHE A 415 26.30 1.44 15.99
N ASP A 416 26.41 2.77 16.01
CA ASP A 416 25.96 3.68 17.07
C ASP A 416 24.64 4.41 16.72
N LYS A 417 23.88 3.87 15.77
CA LYS A 417 22.69 4.50 15.20
C LYS A 417 21.42 3.80 15.64
N ARG A 418 20.30 4.50 15.43
CA ARG A 418 18.96 4.01 15.73
C ARG A 418 18.07 4.16 14.51
N GLY A 419 17.42 3.07 14.10
CA GLY A 419 16.82 3.05 12.78
C GLY A 419 15.85 1.93 12.46
N ILE A 420 15.40 1.94 11.21
CA ILE A 420 14.48 0.95 10.65
C ILE A 420 15.19 0.21 9.53
N ILE A 421 15.01 -1.11 9.49
CA ILE A 421 15.51 -1.99 8.45
C ILE A 421 14.33 -2.52 7.67
N PHE A 422 14.25 -2.23 6.37
CA PHE A 422 13.20 -2.73 5.48
C PHE A 422 13.64 -4.04 4.83
N ALA A 423 13.09 -5.16 5.31
CA ALA A 423 13.41 -6.51 4.83
C ALA A 423 12.57 -6.92 3.61
N CYS A 424 12.97 -8.02 2.95
CA CYS A 424 12.32 -8.52 1.73
C CYS A 424 11.05 -9.33 1.99
N THR A 425 10.99 -10.06 3.10
CA THR A 425 9.88 -10.92 3.52
C THR A 425 9.77 -10.92 5.05
N VAL A 426 8.74 -11.57 5.60
CA VAL A 426 8.59 -11.76 7.06
C VAL A 426 9.76 -12.55 7.61
N GLU A 427 10.09 -13.68 6.98
CA GLU A 427 11.20 -14.56 7.37
C GLU A 427 12.54 -13.82 7.27
N HIS A 428 12.72 -12.99 6.24
CA HIS A 428 13.92 -12.17 6.12
C HIS A 428 14.08 -11.21 7.31
N ALA A 429 12.99 -10.60 7.77
CA ALA A 429 13.02 -9.70 8.91
C ALA A 429 13.45 -10.43 10.19
N GLU A 430 12.92 -11.63 10.43
CA GLU A 430 13.29 -12.48 11.56
C GLU A 430 14.75 -12.92 11.49
N HIS A 431 15.22 -13.32 10.30
CA HIS A 431 16.60 -13.73 10.08
C HIS A 431 17.58 -12.58 10.33
N LEU A 432 17.32 -11.40 9.76
CA LEU A 432 18.18 -10.22 9.98
C LEU A 432 18.18 -9.82 11.46
N ALA A 433 17.03 -9.84 12.13
CA ALA A 433 16.92 -9.53 13.55
C ALA A 433 17.76 -10.48 14.41
N PHE A 434 17.70 -11.78 14.13
CA PHE A 434 18.50 -12.79 14.82
C PHE A 434 20.00 -12.56 14.60
N ILE A 435 20.44 -12.33 13.35
CA ILE A 435 21.86 -12.10 13.04
C ILE A 435 22.36 -10.79 13.68
N LEU A 436 21.56 -9.73 13.64
CA LEU A 436 21.86 -8.45 14.30
C LEU A 436 22.01 -8.63 15.81
N LYS A 437 21.12 -9.40 16.44
CA LYS A 437 21.19 -9.71 17.87
C LYS A 437 22.49 -10.43 18.22
N LYS A 438 22.90 -11.41 17.40
CA LYS A 438 24.20 -12.10 17.56
C LYS A 438 25.40 -11.19 17.27
N ALA A 439 25.22 -10.19 16.42
CA ALA A 439 26.21 -9.15 16.16
C ALA A 439 26.28 -8.06 17.26
N GLY A 440 25.44 -8.13 18.30
CA GLY A 440 25.46 -7.22 19.44
C GLY A 440 24.45 -6.07 19.38
N PHE A 441 23.58 -6.04 18.37
CA PHE A 441 22.57 -4.99 18.21
C PHE A 441 21.28 -5.30 18.96
N LYS A 442 20.74 -4.32 19.69
CA LYS A 442 19.42 -4.45 20.31
C LYS A 442 18.37 -4.19 19.24
N ASN A 443 17.56 -5.18 18.92
CA ASN A 443 16.60 -5.05 17.85
C ASN A 443 15.36 -5.91 18.09
N ALA A 444 14.28 -5.59 17.38
CA ALA A 444 13.07 -6.39 17.34
C ALA A 444 12.43 -6.36 15.95
N THR A 445 11.61 -7.37 15.65
CA THR A 445 10.83 -7.45 14.42
C THR A 445 9.47 -6.77 14.57
N VAL A 446 9.00 -6.15 13.48
CA VAL A 446 7.64 -5.64 13.33
C VAL A 446 7.16 -6.00 11.91
N THR A 447 6.36 -7.05 11.82
CA THR A 447 5.83 -7.62 10.57
C THR A 447 4.32 -7.80 10.64
N ALA A 448 3.68 -8.06 9.49
CA ALA A 448 2.25 -8.39 9.37
C ALA A 448 1.78 -9.43 10.41
N GLU A 449 2.64 -10.40 10.73
CA GLU A 449 2.35 -11.50 11.64
C GLU A 449 2.64 -11.18 13.11
N THR A 450 3.37 -10.09 13.38
CA THR A 450 3.63 -9.67 14.77
C THR A 450 2.33 -9.26 15.43
N ARG A 451 1.99 -9.95 16.52
CA ARG A 451 0.79 -9.67 17.30
C ARG A 451 0.72 -8.20 17.76
N PRO A 452 -0.47 -7.58 17.78
CA PRO A 452 -0.61 -6.15 18.11
C PRO A 452 0.06 -5.74 19.43
N GLU A 453 -0.04 -6.57 20.47
CA GLU A 453 0.54 -6.24 21.78
C GLU A 453 2.07 -6.27 21.77
N ILE A 454 2.65 -7.22 21.04
CA ILE A 454 4.10 -7.35 20.90
C ILE A 454 4.63 -6.21 20.04
N ARG A 455 3.90 -5.87 18.98
CA ARG A 455 4.21 -4.73 18.14
C ARG A 455 4.22 -3.44 18.96
N GLU A 456 3.19 -3.20 19.76
CA GLU A 456 3.11 -2.02 20.64
C GLU A 456 4.26 -2.01 21.65
N MET A 457 4.56 -3.15 22.28
CA MET A 457 5.72 -3.28 23.17
C MET A 457 7.03 -2.94 22.46
N ASN A 458 7.30 -3.53 21.29
CA ASN A 458 8.52 -3.30 20.52
C ASN A 458 8.64 -1.82 20.10
N LEU A 459 7.54 -1.20 19.69
CA LEU A 459 7.48 0.22 19.35
C LEU A 459 7.76 1.10 20.58
N ASN A 460 7.25 0.74 21.76
CA ASN A 460 7.50 1.48 23.00
C ASN A 460 8.94 1.30 23.49
N GLU A 461 9.48 0.08 23.47
CA GLU A 461 10.88 -0.18 23.82
C GLU A 461 11.84 0.52 22.84
N PHE A 462 11.47 0.60 21.55
CA PHE A 462 12.17 1.45 20.60
C PHE A 462 12.03 2.92 20.99
N LYS A 463 10.83 3.44 21.29
CA LYS A 463 10.65 4.85 21.69
C LYS A 463 11.50 5.24 22.90
N GLU A 464 11.60 4.36 23.89
CA GLU A 464 12.38 4.53 25.12
C GLU A 464 13.90 4.40 24.92
N GLY A 465 14.36 4.01 23.73
CA GLY A 465 15.78 3.83 23.44
C GLY A 465 16.37 2.52 23.97
N LYS A 466 15.53 1.54 24.30
CA LYS A 466 15.97 0.18 24.67
C LYS A 466 16.36 -0.64 23.44
N LEU A 467 15.79 -0.33 22.28
CA LEU A 467 16.11 -0.94 20.99
C LEU A 467 16.83 0.06 20.07
N ASP A 468 17.83 -0.45 19.37
CA ASP A 468 18.59 0.26 18.34
C ASP A 468 17.87 0.16 16.99
N TYR A 469 17.33 -1.02 16.66
CA TYR A 469 16.70 -1.26 15.35
C TYR A 469 15.31 -1.89 15.43
N LEU A 470 14.45 -1.47 14.51
CA LEU A 470 13.22 -2.19 14.15
C LEU A 470 13.39 -2.81 12.76
N VAL A 471 13.30 -4.14 12.68
CA VAL A 471 13.33 -4.86 11.40
C VAL A 471 11.90 -5.06 10.91
N ASN A 472 11.58 -4.46 9.77
CA ASN A 472 10.24 -4.30 9.25
C ASN A 472 9.99 -5.11 7.99
N PHE A 473 8.77 -5.63 7.87
CA PHE A 473 8.17 -5.99 6.58
C PHE A 473 6.67 -5.63 6.55
N GLY A 474 6.24 -4.87 5.53
CA GLY A 474 4.83 -4.61 5.23
C GLY A 474 4.07 -3.66 6.17
N ILE A 475 4.57 -3.33 7.36
CA ILE A 475 3.82 -2.53 8.36
C ILE A 475 4.36 -1.11 8.50
N LEU A 476 5.65 -0.92 8.73
CA LEU A 476 6.24 0.40 9.05
C LEU A 476 6.42 1.30 7.82
N THR A 477 5.74 1.01 6.70
CA THR A 477 5.70 1.87 5.52
C THR A 477 4.74 3.05 5.71
N THR A 478 3.68 2.91 6.53
CA THR A 478 2.65 3.94 6.79
C THR A 478 2.35 4.15 8.28
N GLY A 479 1.95 5.36 8.68
CA GLY A 479 1.18 5.59 9.92
C GLY A 479 1.83 5.44 11.30
N ILE A 480 3.14 5.20 11.44
CA ILE A 480 3.75 4.99 12.76
C ILE A 480 4.67 6.16 13.14
N ASP A 481 4.39 6.76 14.29
CA ASP A 481 5.18 7.83 14.88
C ASP A 481 6.39 7.27 15.64
N LEU A 482 7.57 7.33 15.02
CA LEU A 482 8.83 6.86 15.58
C LEU A 482 9.71 8.06 15.96
N PRO A 483 10.31 8.09 17.17
CA PRO A 483 11.16 9.19 17.61
C PRO A 483 12.54 9.09 16.97
N SER A 484 13.26 10.22 16.89
CA SER A 484 14.71 10.36 16.61
C SER A 484 15.41 9.18 15.91
N ILE A 485 14.96 8.80 14.72
CA ILE A 485 15.68 7.88 13.83
C ILE A 485 16.78 8.67 13.11
N ASN A 486 17.96 8.07 12.98
CA ASN A 486 19.09 8.64 12.25
C ASN A 486 19.68 7.69 11.20
N VAL A 487 19.11 6.49 11.03
CA VAL A 487 19.45 5.60 9.92
C VAL A 487 18.22 4.87 9.39
N ILE A 488 18.10 4.79 8.06
CA ILE A 488 17.16 3.94 7.34
C ILE A 488 17.97 2.97 6.50
N ILE A 489 17.67 1.68 6.62
CA ILE A 489 18.37 0.61 5.91
C ILE A 489 17.38 -0.06 4.96
N LEU A 490 17.63 0.04 3.66
CA LEU A 490 16.82 -0.56 2.61
C LEU A 490 17.46 -1.89 2.23
N ALA A 491 17.14 -2.95 2.98
CA ALA A 491 17.62 -4.30 2.70
C ALA A 491 16.78 -5.03 1.63
N ARG A 492 15.72 -4.39 1.11
CA ARG A 492 14.90 -4.89 0.01
C ARG A 492 15.01 -3.99 -1.22
N PRO A 493 14.88 -4.54 -2.43
CA PRO A 493 14.68 -3.72 -3.60
C PRO A 493 13.33 -3.00 -3.53
N VAL A 494 13.29 -1.78 -4.07
CA VAL A 494 12.11 -0.91 -4.12
C VAL A 494 11.85 -0.53 -5.57
N SER A 495 10.71 -0.95 -6.10
CA SER A 495 10.28 -0.67 -7.49
C SER A 495 9.60 0.71 -7.59
N SER A 496 8.77 1.05 -6.60
CA SER A 496 8.00 2.29 -6.57
C SER A 496 8.74 3.42 -5.88
N GLN A 497 8.93 4.53 -6.59
CA GLN A 497 9.51 5.75 -6.02
C GLN A 497 8.65 6.32 -4.87
N VAL A 498 7.32 6.21 -4.95
CA VAL A 498 6.42 6.65 -3.88
C VAL A 498 6.67 5.85 -2.61
N LEU A 499 6.85 4.53 -2.74
CA LEU A 499 7.16 3.66 -1.61
C LEU A 499 8.54 3.99 -1.02
N TYR A 500 9.54 4.23 -1.87
CA TYR A 500 10.88 4.66 -1.44
C TYR A 500 10.80 5.95 -0.60
N GLU A 501 10.04 6.94 -1.07
CA GLU A 501 9.88 8.22 -0.38
C GLU A 501 9.10 8.09 0.93
N GLN A 502 8.12 7.17 0.99
CA GLN A 502 7.42 6.84 2.24
C GLN A 502 8.37 6.19 3.26
N MET A 503 9.22 5.25 2.83
CA MET A 503 10.21 4.59 3.68
C MET A 503 11.25 5.58 4.20
N VAL A 504 11.86 6.35 3.31
CA VAL A 504 12.88 7.36 3.65
C VAL A 504 12.28 8.47 4.51
N GLY A 505 11.05 8.90 4.21
CA GLY A 505 10.30 9.92 4.94
C GLY A 505 10.19 9.65 6.44
N ARG A 506 10.26 8.39 6.88
CA ARG A 506 10.26 8.01 8.32
C ARG A 506 11.50 8.51 9.06
N GLY A 507 12.64 8.64 8.38
CA GLY A 507 13.89 9.12 8.96
C GLY A 507 14.11 10.64 8.83
N LEU A 508 13.22 11.37 8.15
CA LEU A 508 13.45 12.78 7.79
C LEU A 508 13.02 13.79 8.85
N ARG A 509 12.59 13.36 10.03
CA ARG A 509 12.18 14.30 11.08
C ARG A 509 13.41 15.03 11.65
N GLY A 510 13.41 16.36 11.60
CA GLY A 510 14.51 17.19 12.11
C GLY A 510 14.43 17.48 13.62
N PRO A 511 15.45 18.13 14.20
CA PRO A 511 15.54 18.38 15.64
C PRO A 511 14.39 19.19 16.24
N LYS A 512 13.82 20.16 15.49
CA LYS A 512 12.68 20.97 15.96
C LYS A 512 11.43 20.13 16.23
N PHE A 513 11.32 18.94 15.65
CA PHE A 513 10.23 17.99 15.86
C PHE A 513 10.67 16.72 16.60
N GLY A 514 11.76 16.77 17.38
CA GLY A 514 12.21 15.62 18.18
C GLY A 514 12.85 14.51 17.33
N GLY A 515 13.33 14.87 16.15
CA GLY A 515 14.11 14.01 15.28
C GLY A 515 15.60 14.36 15.29
N THR A 516 16.34 14.03 14.23
CA THR A 516 17.80 14.16 14.19
C THR A 516 18.27 15.14 13.12
N ASN A 517 19.47 15.71 13.26
CA ASN A 517 19.96 16.68 12.27
C ASN A 517 20.32 16.00 10.92
N LYS A 518 20.75 14.74 10.99
CA LYS A 518 21.23 13.97 9.84
C LYS A 518 20.68 12.55 9.90
N CYS A 519 20.15 12.09 8.78
CA CYS A 519 19.67 10.73 8.59
C CYS A 519 20.48 10.04 7.48
N ILE A 520 21.07 8.89 7.79
CA ILE A 520 21.79 8.07 6.83
C ILE A 520 20.78 7.15 6.13
N ILE A 521 20.84 7.05 4.80
CA ILE A 521 20.10 6.03 4.06
C ILE A 521 21.12 5.03 3.55
N LEU A 522 21.09 3.81 4.08
CA LEU A 522 21.92 2.71 3.60
C LEU A 522 21.09 1.88 2.62
N ASP A 523 21.39 2.03 1.33
CA ASP A 523 20.62 1.44 0.24
C ASP A 523 21.43 0.32 -0.44
N PHE A 524 20.92 -0.91 -0.41
CA PHE A 524 21.58 -2.07 -1.02
C PHE A 524 21.10 -2.23 -2.46
N GLU A 525 21.87 -1.64 -3.38
CA GLU A 525 21.62 -1.66 -4.82
C GLU A 525 22.13 -2.99 -5.42
N ASP A 526 21.21 -3.95 -5.50
CA ASP A 526 21.33 -5.26 -6.15
C ASP A 526 21.90 -5.28 -7.58
N ASN A 527 21.95 -4.16 -8.32
CA ASN A 527 21.69 -4.01 -9.77
C ASN A 527 20.26 -3.52 -10.11
N ILE A 528 19.47 -3.19 -9.09
CA ILE A 528 18.08 -2.75 -9.20
C ILE A 528 18.01 -1.22 -9.05
N GLN A 529 17.36 -0.58 -10.01
CA GLN A 529 17.28 0.86 -10.26
C GLN A 529 17.36 1.79 -9.04
N TYR A 530 18.23 2.79 -9.11
CA TYR A 530 18.41 3.85 -8.13
C TYR A 530 17.35 4.97 -8.27
N HIS A 531 16.57 5.25 -7.21
CA HIS A 531 15.50 6.27 -7.21
C HIS A 531 15.97 7.71 -6.95
N GLY A 532 17.27 7.96 -6.77
CA GLY A 532 17.80 9.30 -6.52
C GLY A 532 17.44 9.87 -5.15
N ARG A 533 17.56 11.21 -5.02
CA ARG A 533 17.13 11.92 -3.81
C ARG A 533 15.60 11.98 -3.75
N PRO A 534 14.98 11.91 -2.56
CA PRO A 534 13.52 12.07 -2.42
C PRO A 534 13.11 13.49 -2.84
N LEU A 535 12.34 13.61 -3.94
CA LEU A 535 11.93 14.88 -4.56
C LEU A 535 10.42 14.98 -4.81
N ALA A 536 9.64 14.01 -4.31
CA ALA A 536 8.18 13.88 -4.50
C ALA A 536 7.40 15.18 -4.47
N TYR A 537 7.63 15.98 -3.44
CA TYR A 537 6.89 17.21 -3.19
C TYR A 537 7.04 18.18 -4.37
N SER A 538 8.27 18.38 -4.85
CA SER A 538 8.56 19.35 -5.90
C SER A 538 8.14 18.84 -7.28
N ARG A 539 8.20 17.53 -7.51
CA ARG A 539 7.93 16.91 -8.82
C ARG A 539 6.51 17.15 -9.32
N PHE A 540 5.52 17.06 -8.43
CA PHE A 540 4.11 17.11 -8.80
C PHE A 540 3.51 18.51 -8.71
N ARG A 541 4.28 19.52 -8.27
CA ARG A 541 3.74 20.86 -8.02
C ARG A 541 3.12 21.49 -9.26
N TRP A 542 3.80 21.40 -10.40
CA TRP A 542 3.37 21.99 -11.68
C TRP A 542 2.01 21.44 -12.18
N LEU A 543 1.65 20.20 -11.85
CA LEU A 543 0.36 19.59 -12.21
C LEU A 543 -0.84 20.35 -11.62
N TRP A 544 -0.62 21.01 -10.47
CA TRP A 544 -1.64 21.72 -9.71
C TRP A 544 -1.60 23.25 -9.91
N ASP A 545 -0.54 23.77 -10.55
CA ASP A 545 -0.35 25.19 -10.83
C ASP A 545 -1.09 25.65 -12.11
N LEU A 546 -1.93 24.81 -12.71
CA LEU A 546 -2.90 25.22 -13.75
C LEU A 546 -4.03 26.05 -13.10
N THR A 547 -3.68 27.21 -12.56
CA THR A 547 -4.64 28.21 -12.07
C THR A 547 -5.31 28.88 -13.26
N THR A 548 -6.61 28.60 -13.43
CA THR A 548 -7.67 29.55 -13.81
C THR A 548 -7.23 30.83 -14.53
N ASN A 549 -6.62 30.72 -15.71
CA ASN A 549 -6.50 31.82 -16.65
C ASN A 549 -6.81 31.26 -18.04
N GLU A 550 -7.92 31.75 -18.58
CA GLU A 550 -8.29 31.83 -19.99
C GLU A 550 -7.50 30.92 -20.93
N ILE A 551 -7.92 29.66 -20.95
CA ILE A 551 -7.70 28.81 -22.10
C ILE A 551 -9.11 28.43 -22.55
N ASN A 552 -9.49 28.91 -23.74
CA ASN A 552 -10.66 28.38 -24.44
C ASN A 552 -10.51 26.85 -24.47
N GLU A 553 -11.39 26.16 -23.73
CA GLU A 553 -11.32 24.72 -23.44
C GLU A 553 -11.31 23.87 -24.73
N GLU A 554 -11.66 24.42 -25.88
CA GLU A 554 -11.64 23.72 -27.19
C GLU A 554 -10.27 23.77 -27.93
N GLN A 555 -9.34 24.66 -27.55
CA GLN A 555 -8.09 24.87 -28.31
C GLN A 555 -6.83 24.22 -27.72
N VAL A 556 -6.82 23.81 -26.45
CA VAL A 556 -5.62 23.18 -25.83
C VAL A 556 -5.73 21.66 -25.72
N GLU A 557 -6.94 21.10 -25.52
CA GLU A 557 -7.14 19.64 -25.67
C GLU A 557 -6.75 19.18 -27.09
N SER A 558 -7.05 19.98 -28.11
CA SER A 558 -6.71 19.67 -29.50
C SER A 558 -5.21 19.77 -29.84
N ILE A 559 -4.40 20.51 -29.07
CA ILE A 559 -2.94 20.64 -29.32
C ILE A 559 -2.15 19.54 -28.58
N ASP A 560 -2.56 19.17 -27.37
CA ASP A 560 -1.89 18.13 -26.56
C ASP A 560 -2.27 16.70 -27.00
N GLU A 561 -3.56 16.44 -27.25
CA GLU A 561 -3.98 15.12 -27.76
C GLU A 561 -3.48 14.88 -29.20
N SER A 562 -3.48 15.90 -30.08
CA SER A 562 -2.94 15.73 -31.43
C SER A 562 -1.44 15.44 -31.43
N THR A 563 -0.67 16.03 -30.50
CA THR A 563 0.77 15.76 -30.34
C THR A 563 1.00 14.34 -29.83
N LYS A 564 0.26 13.93 -28.79
CA LYS A 564 0.33 12.57 -28.23
C LYS A 564 -0.05 11.49 -29.26
N ILE A 565 -1.08 11.72 -30.06
CA ILE A 565 -1.49 10.76 -31.09
C ILE A 565 -0.45 10.72 -32.22
N LYS A 566 0.15 11.85 -32.60
CA LYS A 566 1.28 11.87 -33.55
C LYS A 566 2.49 11.10 -33.03
N GLU A 567 2.78 11.16 -31.73
CA GLU A 567 3.82 10.34 -31.10
C GLU A 567 3.48 8.84 -31.12
N MET A 568 2.23 8.46 -30.85
CA MET A 568 1.77 7.07 -30.96
C MET A 568 1.88 6.54 -32.40
N ILE A 569 1.52 7.37 -33.39
CA ILE A 569 1.67 7.04 -34.81
C ILE A 569 3.15 6.85 -35.17
N ALA A 570 4.02 7.72 -34.66
CA ALA A 570 5.47 7.64 -34.89
C ALA A 570 6.14 6.42 -34.22
N ALA A 571 5.58 5.92 -33.12
CA ALA A 571 6.07 4.73 -32.42
C ALA A 571 5.79 3.42 -33.20
N GLY A 572 4.83 3.42 -34.13
CA GLY A 572 4.49 2.26 -34.96
C GLY A 572 3.62 1.21 -34.26
N GLU A 573 3.22 0.17 -35.01
CA GLU A 573 2.43 -0.94 -34.46
C GLU A 573 3.21 -1.75 -33.41
N SER A 574 2.52 -2.23 -32.38
CA SER A 574 3.09 -3.02 -31.29
C SER A 574 2.09 -4.06 -30.79
N ASP A 575 2.46 -4.83 -29.77
CA ASP A 575 1.54 -5.79 -29.11
C ASP A 575 0.30 -5.12 -28.51
N GLN A 576 0.36 -3.80 -28.25
CA GLN A 576 -0.73 -3.01 -27.64
C GLN A 576 -1.23 -1.87 -28.54
N LEU A 577 -0.72 -1.71 -29.77
CA LEU A 577 -1.14 -0.65 -30.69
C LEU A 577 -1.25 -1.20 -32.11
N GLU A 578 -2.41 -1.03 -32.74
CA GLU A 578 -2.65 -1.46 -34.14
C GLU A 578 -3.24 -0.34 -34.96
N PHE A 579 -2.85 -0.26 -36.22
CA PHE A 579 -3.43 0.63 -37.21
C PHE A 579 -4.33 -0.12 -38.19
N LYS A 580 -5.44 0.51 -38.57
CA LYS A 580 -6.29 0.04 -39.65
C LYS A 580 -6.63 1.21 -40.55
N SER A 581 -6.44 1.02 -41.86
CA SER A 581 -6.67 2.07 -42.86
C SER A 581 -8.12 2.57 -42.86
N SER A 582 -9.07 1.70 -42.53
CA SER A 582 -10.50 1.96 -42.56
C SER A 582 -11.27 0.90 -41.78
N LEU A 583 -12.51 1.19 -41.39
CA LEU A 583 -13.44 0.18 -40.87
C LEU A 583 -14.01 -0.69 -42.00
N ARG A 584 -14.27 -0.10 -43.17
CA ARG A 584 -15.05 -0.72 -44.24
C ARG A 584 -14.62 -0.30 -45.65
N TRP A 585 -13.91 0.80 -45.83
CA TRP A 585 -13.49 1.26 -47.16
C TRP A 585 -12.21 0.58 -47.69
N ASP A 586 -12.33 -0.24 -48.73
CA ASP A 586 -11.17 -0.87 -49.35
C ASP A 586 -10.46 0.10 -50.29
N TYR A 587 -9.29 0.61 -49.90
CA TYR A 587 -8.49 1.55 -50.69
C TYR A 587 -7.90 0.93 -51.98
N LYS A 588 -7.85 -0.40 -52.12
CA LYS A 588 -7.37 -1.05 -53.35
C LYS A 588 -8.50 -1.30 -54.34
N ALA A 589 -9.68 -1.65 -53.84
CA ALA A 589 -10.86 -1.95 -54.67
C ALA A 589 -11.82 -0.75 -54.83
N GLU A 590 -11.57 0.36 -54.13
CA GLU A 590 -12.37 1.59 -54.12
C GLU A 590 -13.87 1.36 -53.85
N GLN A 591 -14.18 0.41 -52.96
CA GLN A 591 -15.55 0.06 -52.59
C GLN A 591 -15.67 -0.39 -51.14
N ALA A 592 -16.91 -0.43 -50.63
CA ALA A 592 -17.19 -0.94 -49.29
C ALA A 592 -16.95 -2.46 -49.20
N ASN A 593 -16.10 -2.88 -48.27
CA ASN A 593 -15.70 -4.27 -48.05
C ASN A 593 -16.00 -4.71 -46.61
N LYS A 594 -17.03 -5.57 -46.45
CA LYS A 594 -17.42 -6.14 -45.15
C LYS A 594 -16.35 -7.05 -44.51
N LYS A 595 -15.31 -7.46 -45.23
CA LYS A 595 -14.21 -8.26 -44.64
C LYS A 595 -13.32 -7.42 -43.72
N LEU A 596 -13.23 -6.10 -43.95
CA LEU A 596 -12.46 -5.18 -43.11
C LEU A 596 -13.11 -5.02 -41.73
N GLU A 597 -14.44 -4.97 -41.72
CA GLU A 597 -15.28 -4.99 -40.52
C GLU A 597 -14.96 -6.20 -39.62
N TYR A 598 -14.85 -7.39 -40.19
CA TYR A 598 -14.43 -8.60 -39.45
C TYR A 598 -12.98 -8.50 -38.92
N THR A 599 -12.09 -7.85 -39.66
CA THR A 599 -10.68 -7.68 -39.26
C THR A 599 -10.55 -6.74 -38.05
N VAL A 600 -11.37 -5.70 -37.98
CA VAL A 600 -11.48 -4.81 -36.82
C VAL A 600 -12.01 -5.59 -35.61
N ALA A 601 -13.11 -6.32 -35.76
CA ALA A 601 -13.63 -7.15 -34.67
C ALA A 601 -12.60 -8.17 -34.16
N LYS A 602 -11.88 -8.84 -35.07
CA LYS A 602 -10.78 -9.78 -34.76
C LYS A 602 -9.73 -9.14 -33.87
N THR A 603 -9.33 -7.93 -34.21
CA THR A 603 -8.32 -7.18 -33.46
C THR A 603 -8.81 -6.83 -32.05
N LEU A 604 -10.05 -6.35 -31.94
CA LEU A 604 -10.64 -5.99 -30.65
C LEU A 604 -10.79 -7.21 -29.73
N SER A 605 -11.28 -8.34 -30.25
CA SER A 605 -11.35 -9.61 -29.52
C SER A 605 -9.96 -10.07 -29.06
N ALA A 606 -8.93 -9.97 -29.92
CA ALA A 606 -7.57 -10.33 -29.54
C ALA A 606 -7.00 -9.46 -28.41
N PHE A 607 -7.28 -8.15 -28.43
CA PHE A 607 -6.89 -7.25 -27.34
C PHE A 607 -7.64 -7.57 -26.04
N MET A 608 -8.94 -7.83 -26.10
CA MET A 608 -9.75 -8.22 -24.94
C MET A 608 -9.26 -9.52 -24.29
N ASN A 609 -8.81 -10.48 -25.09
CA ASN A 609 -8.33 -11.79 -24.62
C ASN A 609 -6.88 -11.78 -24.11
N THR A 610 -6.21 -10.63 -24.14
CA THR A 610 -4.81 -10.46 -23.72
C THR A 610 -4.68 -9.26 -22.77
N ASN A 611 -3.70 -8.37 -22.97
CA ASN A 611 -3.38 -7.28 -22.05
C ASN A 611 -4.09 -5.96 -22.41
N GLY A 612 -5.13 -6.00 -23.25
CA GLY A 612 -5.73 -4.80 -23.81
C GLY A 612 -4.83 -4.12 -24.84
N GLY A 613 -5.21 -2.91 -25.26
CA GLY A 613 -4.46 -2.13 -26.24
C GLY A 613 -5.31 -1.05 -26.90
N SER A 614 -4.75 -0.32 -27.86
CA SER A 614 -5.43 0.71 -28.63
C SER A 614 -5.47 0.32 -30.11
N LEU A 615 -6.65 0.42 -30.72
CA LEU A 615 -6.83 0.29 -32.16
C LEU A 615 -7.13 1.68 -32.76
N ILE A 616 -6.33 2.12 -33.72
CA ILE A 616 -6.55 3.38 -34.44
C ILE A 616 -7.01 3.09 -35.87
N ILE A 617 -8.19 3.59 -36.23
CA ILE A 617 -8.80 3.46 -37.55
C ILE A 617 -8.69 4.79 -38.31
N GLY A 618 -8.28 4.71 -39.57
CA GLY A 618 -8.01 5.87 -40.43
C GLY A 618 -6.52 6.09 -40.70
N ILE A 619 -5.66 5.11 -40.40
CA ILE A 619 -4.19 5.18 -40.56
C ILE A 619 -3.72 3.91 -41.26
N ASN A 620 -2.81 4.03 -42.23
CA ASN A 620 -2.23 2.86 -42.89
C ASN A 620 -1.03 2.29 -42.11
N ASP A 621 -0.54 1.13 -42.55
CA ASP A 621 0.56 0.42 -41.89
C ASP A 621 1.89 1.24 -41.88
N ASP A 622 2.02 2.25 -42.75
CA ASP A 622 3.16 3.18 -42.79
C ASP A 622 2.99 4.41 -41.85
N GLY A 623 1.93 4.46 -41.05
CA GLY A 623 1.62 5.59 -40.17
C GLY A 623 1.03 6.82 -40.88
N LYS A 624 0.67 6.72 -42.16
CA LYS A 624 0.04 7.80 -42.92
C LYS A 624 -1.45 7.92 -42.58
N ILE A 625 -1.86 9.12 -42.19
CA ILE A 625 -3.25 9.45 -41.87
C ILE A 625 -4.09 9.49 -43.16
N LEU A 626 -5.01 8.53 -43.30
CA LEU A 626 -5.94 8.43 -44.43
C LEU A 626 -7.26 9.15 -44.13
N GLY A 627 -7.77 9.01 -42.91
CA GLY A 627 -9.03 9.57 -42.42
C GLY A 627 -10.24 8.64 -42.59
N LEU A 628 -11.35 8.96 -41.91
CA LEU A 628 -12.61 8.20 -41.89
C LEU A 628 -13.62 8.66 -42.95
N GLU A 629 -13.30 9.67 -43.75
CA GLU A 629 -14.26 10.32 -44.66
C GLU A 629 -14.80 9.36 -45.72
N ASN A 630 -13.97 8.41 -46.16
CA ASN A 630 -14.41 7.37 -47.10
C ASN A 630 -15.27 6.30 -46.42
N ASP A 631 -15.02 5.99 -45.14
CA ASP A 631 -15.90 5.12 -44.36
C ASP A 631 -17.29 5.77 -44.19
N PHE A 632 -17.35 7.08 -43.93
CA PHE A 632 -18.62 7.80 -43.76
C PHE A 632 -19.54 7.70 -44.99
N LYS A 633 -18.97 7.78 -46.19
CA LYS A 633 -19.73 7.62 -47.45
C LYS A 633 -20.43 6.27 -47.57
N THR A 634 -19.95 5.26 -46.85
CA THR A 634 -20.55 3.91 -46.87
C THR A 634 -21.75 3.76 -45.91
N LEU A 635 -22.04 4.76 -45.06
CA LEU A 635 -22.99 4.67 -43.93
C LEU A 635 -24.44 5.11 -44.26
N GLY A 636 -24.83 5.04 -45.53
CA GLY A 636 -26.21 5.31 -45.95
C GLY A 636 -26.68 6.74 -45.61
N LYS A 637 -27.69 6.88 -44.73
CA LYS A 637 -28.31 8.18 -44.38
C LYS A 637 -27.54 8.98 -43.32
N LYS A 638 -26.65 8.35 -42.54
CA LYS A 638 -25.88 9.00 -41.47
C LYS A 638 -24.38 8.96 -41.79
N GLN A 639 -23.97 9.78 -42.74
CA GLN A 639 -22.58 9.87 -43.22
C GLN A 639 -21.76 10.85 -42.34
N ASN A 640 -21.78 10.65 -41.03
CA ASN A 640 -21.15 11.53 -40.05
C ASN A 640 -20.57 10.75 -38.86
N LYS A 641 -19.90 11.44 -37.92
CA LYS A 641 -19.26 10.85 -36.73
C LYS A 641 -20.20 9.93 -35.95
N ASP A 642 -21.44 10.35 -35.74
CA ASP A 642 -22.44 9.57 -34.99
C ASP A 642 -22.86 8.30 -35.73
N GLY A 643 -23.02 8.39 -37.06
CA GLY A 643 -23.30 7.22 -37.89
C GLY A 643 -22.18 6.20 -37.85
N PHE A 644 -20.92 6.65 -37.83
CA PHE A 644 -19.76 5.77 -37.73
C PHE A 644 -19.68 5.08 -36.38
N LYS A 645 -19.83 5.82 -35.27
CA LYS A 645 -19.85 5.24 -33.92
C LYS A 645 -20.94 4.18 -33.79
N LEU A 646 -22.15 4.47 -34.28
CA LEU A 646 -23.26 3.52 -34.26
C LEU A 646 -22.95 2.26 -35.09
N HIS A 647 -22.36 2.40 -36.27
CA HIS A 647 -21.99 1.27 -37.12
C HIS A 647 -20.88 0.42 -36.49
N LEU A 648 -19.87 1.04 -35.89
CA LEU A 648 -18.80 0.36 -35.16
C LEU A 648 -19.34 -0.42 -33.95
N ILE A 649 -20.21 0.20 -33.15
CA ILE A 649 -20.88 -0.45 -32.01
C ILE A 649 -21.71 -1.64 -32.48
N ASN A 650 -22.47 -1.49 -33.57
CA ASN A 650 -23.25 -2.58 -34.15
C ASN A 650 -22.35 -3.70 -34.70
N ASN A 651 -21.22 -3.36 -35.28
CA ASN A 651 -20.23 -4.34 -35.74
C ASN A 651 -19.71 -5.18 -34.57
N ILE A 652 -19.30 -4.53 -33.47
CA ILE A 652 -18.86 -5.21 -32.24
C ILE A 652 -19.97 -6.10 -31.67
N ASN A 653 -21.21 -5.60 -31.62
CA ASN A 653 -22.37 -6.37 -31.16
C ASN A 653 -22.59 -7.63 -31.99
N ASN A 654 -22.43 -7.54 -33.30
CA ASN A 654 -22.70 -8.65 -34.22
C ASN A 654 -21.59 -9.71 -34.19
N TYR A 655 -20.33 -9.30 -34.01
CA TYR A 655 -19.19 -10.21 -34.07
C TYR A 655 -18.75 -10.73 -32.71
N ILE A 656 -18.77 -9.93 -31.65
CA ILE A 656 -18.18 -10.28 -30.34
C ILE A 656 -19.26 -10.41 -29.26
N GLY A 657 -20.25 -9.50 -29.26
CA GLY A 657 -21.33 -9.47 -28.28
C GLY A 657 -21.47 -8.11 -27.58
N LYS A 658 -22.66 -7.82 -27.09
CA LYS A 658 -23.04 -6.52 -26.49
C LYS A 658 -22.46 -6.30 -25.10
N GLU A 659 -22.16 -7.37 -24.39
CA GLU A 659 -21.61 -7.37 -23.05
C GLU A 659 -20.17 -6.83 -23.01
N TYR A 660 -19.47 -6.81 -24.15
CA TYR A 660 -18.07 -6.37 -24.23
C TYR A 660 -17.90 -4.87 -24.40
N HIS A 661 -18.99 -4.10 -24.52
CA HIS A 661 -18.94 -2.63 -24.57
C HIS A 661 -18.28 -2.02 -23.34
N THR A 662 -18.38 -2.66 -22.17
CA THR A 662 -17.78 -2.13 -20.95
C THR A 662 -16.25 -2.10 -20.97
N PHE A 663 -15.62 -2.83 -21.91
CA PHE A 663 -14.17 -2.89 -22.07
C PHE A 663 -13.65 -1.96 -23.18
N LEU A 664 -14.53 -1.21 -23.85
CA LEU A 664 -14.21 -0.37 -24.99
C LEU A 664 -14.46 1.11 -24.70
N SER A 665 -13.48 1.96 -25.02
CA SER A 665 -13.61 3.42 -25.03
C SER A 665 -13.34 3.94 -26.45
N VAL A 666 -14.35 4.54 -27.09
CA VAL A 666 -14.28 4.98 -28.50
C VAL A 666 -14.25 6.51 -28.59
N LYS A 667 -13.18 7.05 -29.17
CA LYS A 667 -12.98 8.49 -29.43
C LYS A 667 -12.81 8.74 -30.94
N ILE A 668 -13.24 9.91 -31.42
CA ILE A 668 -13.03 10.34 -32.82
C ILE A 668 -12.41 11.72 -32.79
N GLU A 669 -11.14 11.78 -33.16
CA GLU A 669 -10.33 13.00 -33.11
C GLU A 669 -9.97 13.49 -34.51
N GLU A 670 -9.71 14.79 -34.63
CA GLU A 670 -9.26 15.43 -35.87
C GLU A 670 -7.76 15.69 -35.82
N ILE A 671 -7.02 15.09 -36.77
CA ILE A 671 -5.58 15.25 -36.90
C ILE A 671 -5.25 15.59 -38.34
N ASP A 672 -4.51 16.70 -38.55
CA ASP A 672 -4.12 17.19 -39.87
C ASP A 672 -5.32 17.29 -40.85
N ASN A 673 -6.43 17.85 -40.36
CA ASN A 673 -7.72 18.00 -41.05
C ASN A 673 -8.38 16.69 -41.50
N LYS A 674 -8.06 15.58 -40.84
CA LYS A 674 -8.66 14.26 -41.10
C LYS A 674 -9.17 13.65 -39.81
N LEU A 675 -10.35 13.05 -39.87
CA LEU A 675 -10.93 12.37 -38.71
C LEU A 675 -10.37 10.96 -38.59
N ILE A 676 -9.94 10.57 -37.39
CA ILE A 676 -9.52 9.21 -37.06
C ILE A 676 -10.33 8.68 -35.87
N CYS A 677 -10.47 7.36 -35.74
CA CYS A 677 -11.14 6.74 -34.61
C CYS A 677 -10.12 6.01 -33.76
N ILE A 678 -10.14 6.25 -32.45
CA ILE A 678 -9.30 5.57 -31.48
C ILE A 678 -10.20 4.73 -30.59
N ILE A 679 -9.84 3.47 -30.43
CA ILE A 679 -10.58 2.50 -29.61
C ILE A 679 -9.60 1.96 -28.58
N ASP A 680 -9.73 2.40 -27.34
CA ASP A 680 -8.99 1.82 -26.22
C ASP A 680 -9.74 0.61 -25.69
N VAL A 681 -9.02 -0.51 -25.58
CA VAL A 681 -9.53 -1.83 -25.21
C VAL A 681 -8.88 -2.24 -23.89
N SER A 682 -9.70 -2.45 -22.87
CA SER A 682 -9.25 -3.05 -21.61
C SER A 682 -9.27 -4.60 -21.69
N PRO A 683 -8.40 -5.31 -20.95
CA PRO A 683 -8.53 -6.75 -20.77
C PRO A 683 -9.93 -7.13 -20.30
N SER A 684 -10.50 -8.17 -20.88
CA SER A 684 -11.82 -8.68 -20.50
C SER A 684 -11.69 -9.65 -19.31
N ASP A 685 -12.68 -9.62 -18.42
CA ASP A 685 -12.80 -10.56 -17.29
C ASP A 685 -13.34 -11.95 -17.71
N LYS A 686 -13.63 -12.12 -19.00
CA LYS A 686 -14.12 -13.34 -19.63
C LYS A 686 -13.66 -13.45 -21.09
N PRO A 687 -13.61 -14.66 -21.67
CA PRO A 687 -13.12 -14.86 -23.03
C PRO A 687 -14.07 -14.27 -24.08
N ALA A 688 -13.54 -13.36 -24.90
CA ALA A 688 -14.23 -12.70 -26.02
C ALA A 688 -14.06 -13.51 -27.31
N PHE A 689 -15.08 -14.29 -27.67
CA PHE A 689 -15.11 -15.03 -28.94
C PHE A 689 -15.68 -14.18 -30.07
N ILE A 690 -15.25 -14.47 -31.29
CA ILE A 690 -15.90 -14.00 -32.50
C ILE A 690 -16.87 -15.04 -33.04
N ASN A 691 -18.10 -14.61 -33.35
CA ASN A 691 -19.21 -15.45 -33.81
C ASN A 691 -19.41 -16.72 -32.95
N ASP A 692 -19.12 -16.59 -31.65
CA ASP A 692 -19.20 -17.66 -30.64
C ASP A 692 -18.23 -18.86 -30.81
N ASP A 693 -17.41 -18.92 -31.87
CA ASP A 693 -16.57 -20.10 -32.18
C ASP A 693 -15.09 -19.80 -32.49
N GLN A 694 -14.69 -18.53 -32.54
CA GLN A 694 -13.32 -18.14 -32.89
C GLN A 694 -12.65 -17.38 -31.77
N PHE A 695 -11.55 -17.93 -31.26
CA PHE A 695 -10.76 -17.31 -30.20
C PHE A 695 -9.44 -16.77 -30.77
N PHE A 696 -9.21 -15.47 -30.54
CA PHE A 696 -8.01 -14.79 -31.00
C PHE A 696 -7.24 -14.20 -29.82
N ILE A 697 -5.91 -14.22 -29.91
CA ILE A 697 -5.00 -13.56 -28.95
C ILE A 697 -4.01 -12.67 -29.69
N ARG A 698 -3.44 -11.70 -28.98
CA ARG A 698 -2.30 -10.90 -29.44
C ARG A 698 -0.98 -11.60 -29.18
N THR A 699 -0.19 -11.75 -30.23
CA THR A 699 1.21 -12.23 -30.17
C THR A 699 2.05 -11.54 -31.24
N CYS A 700 3.16 -10.91 -30.84
CA CYS A 700 4.14 -10.28 -31.74
C CYS A 700 3.50 -9.32 -32.76
N ALA A 701 2.70 -8.36 -32.29
CA ALA A 701 1.94 -7.38 -33.06
C ALA A 701 0.91 -7.99 -34.04
N SER A 702 0.54 -9.26 -33.88
CA SER A 702 -0.43 -9.95 -34.74
C SER A 702 -1.59 -10.55 -33.95
N SER A 703 -2.77 -10.61 -34.57
CA SER A 703 -3.94 -11.31 -34.01
C SER A 703 -3.95 -12.76 -34.51
N GLN A 704 -3.58 -13.70 -33.65
CA GLN A 704 -3.49 -15.13 -33.97
C GLN A 704 -4.71 -15.89 -33.49
N ARG A 705 -5.21 -16.81 -34.32
CA ARG A 705 -6.31 -17.71 -33.96
C ARG A 705 -5.73 -18.91 -33.23
N LEU A 706 -6.26 -19.22 -32.05
CA LEU A 706 -5.93 -20.46 -31.36
C LEU A 706 -6.83 -21.60 -31.85
N GLY A 707 -6.27 -22.80 -31.96
CA GLY A 707 -7.07 -24.02 -32.15
C GLY A 707 -7.97 -24.28 -30.94
N ILE A 708 -9.03 -25.07 -31.08
CA ILE A 708 -10.00 -25.31 -29.99
C ILE A 708 -9.30 -25.78 -28.69
N ARG A 709 -8.35 -26.71 -28.81
CA ARG A 709 -7.58 -27.20 -27.66
C ARG A 709 -6.73 -26.11 -27.01
N GLU A 710 -5.98 -25.36 -27.80
CA GLU A 710 -5.13 -24.26 -27.33
C GLU A 710 -5.96 -23.13 -26.71
N ALA A 711 -7.13 -22.85 -27.27
CA ALA A 711 -8.07 -21.86 -26.73
C ALA A 711 -8.63 -22.31 -25.37
N LEU A 712 -8.98 -23.59 -25.20
CA LEU A 712 -9.45 -24.11 -23.91
C LEU A 712 -8.33 -24.08 -22.86
N ASP A 713 -7.12 -24.51 -23.22
CA ASP A 713 -5.96 -24.46 -22.33
C ASP A 713 -5.64 -23.01 -21.93
N TYR A 714 -5.65 -22.09 -22.91
CA TYR A 714 -5.45 -20.66 -22.68
C TYR A 714 -6.55 -20.11 -21.76
N VAL A 715 -7.82 -20.35 -22.06
CA VAL A 715 -8.95 -19.85 -21.26
C VAL A 715 -8.88 -20.36 -19.83
N SER A 716 -8.58 -21.64 -19.62
CA SER A 716 -8.42 -22.23 -18.29
C SER A 716 -7.24 -21.62 -17.53
N SER A 717 -6.14 -21.29 -18.20
CA SER A 717 -4.98 -20.68 -17.55
C SER A 717 -5.16 -19.19 -17.24
N HIS A 718 -5.99 -18.49 -18.03
CA HIS A 718 -6.12 -17.04 -18.01
C HIS A 718 -7.34 -16.55 -17.21
N TRP A 719 -8.41 -17.35 -17.16
CA TRP A 719 -9.64 -17.05 -16.41
C TRP A 719 -10.14 -18.21 -15.54
N GLY A 720 -9.44 -19.35 -15.48
CA GLY A 720 -9.84 -20.48 -14.64
C GLY A 720 -9.37 -20.29 -13.19
N ASP A 721 -10.32 -20.03 -12.30
CA ASP A 721 -10.22 -20.39 -10.87
C ASP A 721 -10.70 -21.83 -10.66
#